data_AF-A0A6I3H314-F1
#
_entry.id   AF-A0A6I3H314-F1
#
_cell.length_a   1.000
_cell.length_b   1.000
_cell.length_c   1.000
_cell.angle_alpha   90.00
_cell.angle_beta   90.00
_cell.angle_gamma   90.00
#
_symmetry.space_group_name_H-M   'P 1'
#
loop_
_entity.id
_entity.type
_entity.pdbx_description
1 polymer ?
#
loop_
_entity_poly.entity_id
_entity_poly.type
_entity_poly.pdbx_seq_one_letter_code
_entity_poly.pdbx_strand_id
1 'polypeptide(L)'
;MPAGLSVRSRFQKFLSVCVALLLGVSLVSVLGQGMARAAVVCPTVAPTVPHTVTPAPQSGDNWSGCDLTDAYLQGVDLSGVNFTGANLTGVSMWFATITGADFTNVNFGTGLSVYGLVGTPTALPSGWGIYQTRLVGPGANIAGVGFIGVNFVDVDFSGANITGTDFIYASFVGCKSGGLIGLPSRGATVIGGYIFAPGVDLQDADLTGLDISGVDLRGVSSGGVIGLPTLPTGYQLVGDGYIVGPGVRLTGVNIDGFDLASINLNGVISGGVTGTPASLPTGMILLGGYLIGAYANLTDADLTGLDLTGADLNHAAIGNANFSGTTLTGVSSGYLSGTPINVPSPWVLLNGYLVGPGANLRNAGLSPIDFGTADLTNADLSGANLSGSNLSAATLDGIKSNGVLGDMALPPTWLNIRGCACPSGLLVGPKANLAGADITYLNMAAATLTGVRSGSVTGRSYLLPAGWVLLQGYLVGPSADLRGANLSNQSLDGLNLTDVDLTGADITNSTFVGTTWSNTTCVDGSNSSIHIGGSCLNALDTTAPAGGSLTVNGVSATAGGSTSYSTGTFNGSFTDFTDAALASNTVTRSVGTNTAGVCSSFGDALPVPSISEASAVVGCYRYVLTGLDLAGNSSSVQTTVIVGAAPTTTAATSGTYKVGYRITCNAVATNANGAAQIAWLNNGVVIAGQASATYTLPATMY
;
A
#
# COMPACT_ATOMS: atom_id res chain seq x y z
N MET A 1 27.94 -41.29 53.54
CA MET A 1 27.85 -42.77 53.54
C MET A 1 26.53 -43.16 54.21
N PRO A 2 25.86 -44.24 53.75
CA PRO A 2 24.60 -44.30 52.99
C PRO A 2 23.35 -44.39 53.92
N ALA A 3 22.06 -44.43 53.55
CA ALA A 3 21.20 -44.71 52.37
C ALA A 3 19.84 -43.98 52.63
N GLY A 4 18.81 -43.86 51.80
CA GLY A 4 18.39 -44.39 50.50
C GLY A 4 16.92 -43.99 50.26
N LEU A 5 16.49 -44.04 48.99
CA LEU A 5 15.14 -43.88 48.41
C LEU A 5 14.66 -42.45 48.08
N SER A 6 14.85 -42.04 46.81
CA SER A 6 14.09 -40.97 46.16
C SER A 6 13.23 -41.51 45.02
N VAL A 7 11.98 -41.11 45.04
CA VAL A 7 10.90 -41.36 44.07
C VAL A 7 11.13 -40.57 42.78
N ARG A 8 11.18 -41.25 41.62
CA ARG A 8 10.95 -40.66 40.29
C ARG A 8 10.18 -41.67 39.44
N SER A 9 8.92 -41.37 39.13
CA SER A 9 8.23 -41.99 37.99
C SER A 9 7.30 -40.97 37.32
N ARG A 10 7.35 -40.96 35.98
CA ARG A 10 6.44 -40.31 35.02
C ARG A 10 6.77 -38.87 34.61
N PHE A 11 7.81 -38.73 33.78
CA PHE A 11 7.83 -37.82 32.62
C PHE A 11 8.81 -38.38 31.56
N GLN A 12 8.42 -38.28 30.29
CA GLN A 12 9.19 -38.49 29.05
C GLN A 12 9.43 -39.92 28.50
N LYS A 13 8.74 -40.24 27.40
CA LYS A 13 9.29 -40.87 26.20
C LYS A 13 8.58 -40.30 24.95
N PHE A 14 9.31 -39.49 24.19
CA PHE A 14 8.99 -38.95 22.86
C PHE A 14 10.30 -39.01 22.02
N LEU A 15 10.18 -39.23 20.71
CA LEU A 15 11.21 -39.20 19.62
C LEU A 15 12.20 -40.40 19.55
N SER A 16 12.55 -41.02 18.40
CA SER A 16 12.48 -40.75 16.94
C SER A 16 12.49 -42.12 16.17
N VAL A 17 12.16 -42.31 14.88
CA VAL A 17 12.87 -41.90 13.63
C VAL A 17 12.07 -42.38 12.40
N CYS A 18 12.11 -41.62 11.29
CA CYS A 18 11.55 -41.88 9.97
C CYS A 18 12.33 -42.89 9.07
N VAL A 19 11.66 -43.38 8.01
CA VAL A 19 12.17 -43.98 6.75
C VAL A 19 12.61 -45.46 6.76
N ALA A 20 11.77 -46.32 6.17
CA ALA A 20 12.18 -47.37 5.22
C ALA A 20 10.98 -47.83 4.36
N LEU A 21 11.04 -47.50 3.07
CA LEU A 21 10.20 -47.98 1.99
C LEU A 21 10.49 -49.47 1.66
N LEU A 22 9.51 -50.12 1.02
CA LEU A 22 9.62 -51.19 0.00
C LEU A 22 9.67 -52.67 0.42
N LEU A 23 8.74 -53.40 -0.23
CA LEU A 23 8.67 -54.84 -0.51
C LEU A 23 8.07 -55.75 0.56
N GLY A 24 6.79 -56.09 0.35
CA GLY A 24 6.10 -57.13 1.09
C GLY A 24 4.71 -57.41 0.52
N VAL A 25 4.63 -57.68 -0.78
CA VAL A 25 3.45 -58.33 -1.37
C VAL A 25 3.24 -59.66 -0.62
N SER A 26 2.12 -59.79 0.07
CA SER A 26 1.49 -61.09 0.24
C SER A 26 -0.01 -60.89 0.20
N LEU A 27 -0.54 -61.32 -0.94
CA LEU A 27 -1.91 -61.69 -1.19
C LEU A 27 -2.60 -62.16 0.10
N VAL A 28 -3.42 -61.30 0.68
CA VAL A 28 -4.69 -61.77 1.22
C VAL A 28 -5.74 -61.20 0.28
N SER A 29 -6.32 -62.14 -0.47
CA SER A 29 -7.33 -61.98 -1.49
C SER A 29 -8.32 -60.84 -1.21
N VAL A 30 -8.30 -59.87 -2.13
CA VAL A 30 -9.44 -59.02 -2.45
C VAL A 30 -10.59 -59.93 -2.91
N LEU A 31 -11.39 -60.39 -1.95
CA LEU A 31 -12.83 -60.52 -2.11
C LEU A 31 -13.35 -59.20 -1.53
N GLY A 32 -13.56 -58.15 -2.32
CA GLY A 32 -14.64 -58.19 -3.29
C GLY A 32 -16.02 -58.28 -2.61
N GLN A 33 -16.15 -57.98 -1.32
CA GLN A 33 -17.41 -57.56 -0.75
C GLN A 33 -17.52 -56.06 -0.98
N GLY A 34 -18.11 -55.67 -2.11
CA GLY A 34 -18.82 -54.40 -2.12
C GLY A 34 -19.79 -54.46 -0.94
N MET A 35 -19.64 -53.55 0.02
CA MET A 35 -20.76 -53.21 0.89
C MET A 35 -21.84 -52.69 -0.05
N ALA A 36 -22.73 -53.57 -0.48
CA ALA A 36 -24.03 -53.14 -0.93
C ALA A 36 -24.53 -52.18 0.15
N ARG A 37 -24.88 -50.93 -0.21
CA ARG A 37 -25.64 -50.08 0.72
C ARG A 37 -26.74 -50.97 1.26
N ALA A 38 -26.75 -51.23 2.57
CA ALA A 38 -27.80 -52.04 3.18
C ALA A 38 -29.12 -51.46 2.69
N ALA A 39 -30.01 -52.28 2.14
CA ALA A 39 -31.28 -51.79 1.64
C ALA A 39 -31.98 -51.01 2.76
N VAL A 40 -32.66 -49.91 2.42
CA VAL A 40 -33.43 -49.17 3.42
C VAL A 40 -34.51 -50.11 3.95
N VAL A 41 -34.52 -50.36 5.25
CA VAL A 41 -35.53 -51.17 5.92
C VAL A 41 -36.10 -50.34 7.06
N CYS A 42 -37.23 -49.69 6.80
CA CYS A 42 -37.87 -48.90 7.85
C CYS A 42 -38.54 -49.79 8.88
N PRO A 43 -38.22 -49.63 10.17
CA PRO A 43 -38.95 -50.31 11.21
C PRO A 43 -40.34 -49.69 11.38
N THR A 44 -41.22 -50.43 12.04
CA THR A 44 -42.54 -49.96 12.44
C THR A 44 -42.52 -49.56 13.91
N VAL A 45 -43.12 -48.41 14.24
CA VAL A 45 -43.34 -47.96 15.62
C VAL A 45 -44.73 -48.38 16.05
N ALA A 46 -44.83 -49.07 17.18
CA ALA A 46 -46.14 -49.49 17.70
C ALA A 46 -47.01 -48.25 18.06
N PRO A 47 -48.30 -48.22 17.66
CA PRO A 47 -49.18 -47.08 17.91
C PRO A 47 -49.61 -46.96 19.38
N THR A 48 -49.37 -47.99 20.18
CA THR A 48 -49.71 -48.05 21.61
C THR A 48 -48.45 -48.11 22.46
N VAL A 49 -48.50 -47.50 23.65
CA VAL A 49 -47.43 -47.55 24.66
C VAL A 49 -46.98 -49.01 24.87
N PRO A 50 -45.66 -49.31 24.79
CA PRO A 50 -44.54 -48.37 24.91
C PRO A 50 -43.86 -47.96 23.59
N HIS A 51 -44.58 -47.84 22.47
CA HIS A 51 -44.02 -47.36 21.19
C HIS A 51 -42.74 -48.09 20.73
N THR A 52 -42.78 -49.43 20.86
CA THR A 52 -41.66 -50.30 20.50
C THR A 52 -41.38 -50.31 19.00
N VAL A 53 -40.10 -50.35 18.64
CA VAL A 53 -39.61 -50.40 17.25
C VAL A 53 -39.43 -51.85 16.80
N THR A 54 -40.04 -52.24 15.67
CA THR A 54 -39.96 -53.60 15.11
C THR A 54 -39.57 -53.58 13.61
N PRO A 55 -38.53 -54.32 13.18
CA PRO A 55 -37.62 -55.13 14.01
C PRO A 55 -36.78 -54.28 14.97
N ALA A 56 -36.27 -54.90 16.03
CA ALA A 56 -35.34 -54.24 16.93
C ALA A 56 -34.07 -53.83 16.14
N PRO A 57 -33.49 -52.66 16.42
CA PRO A 57 -32.30 -52.18 15.72
C PRO A 57 -31.12 -53.13 15.87
N GLN A 58 -30.36 -53.22 14.79
CA GLN A 58 -29.08 -53.87 14.73
C GLN A 58 -28.00 -52.86 14.35
N SER A 59 -26.77 -53.14 14.78
CA SER A 59 -25.64 -52.30 14.39
C SER A 59 -25.49 -52.26 12.87
N GLY A 60 -25.39 -51.05 12.32
CA GLY A 60 -25.23 -50.81 10.89
C GLY A 60 -26.53 -50.79 10.07
N ASP A 61 -27.70 -50.85 10.71
CA ASP A 61 -28.99 -50.78 10.01
C ASP A 61 -29.11 -49.50 9.17
N ASN A 62 -29.76 -49.62 8.00
CA ASN A 62 -30.08 -48.46 7.16
C ASN A 62 -31.54 -48.05 7.34
N TRP A 63 -31.76 -47.05 8.18
CA TRP A 63 -33.06 -46.43 8.49
C TRP A 63 -33.19 -45.03 7.90
N SER A 64 -32.47 -44.76 6.80
CA SER A 64 -32.55 -43.45 6.13
C SER A 64 -33.96 -43.16 5.61
N GLY A 65 -34.46 -41.96 5.90
CA GLY A 65 -35.81 -41.50 5.52
C GLY A 65 -36.97 -42.14 6.28
N CYS A 66 -36.70 -42.97 7.30
CA CYS A 66 -37.76 -43.68 8.03
C CYS A 66 -38.45 -42.77 9.05
N ASP A 67 -39.72 -43.07 9.33
CA ASP A 67 -40.50 -42.39 10.37
C ASP A 67 -40.48 -43.20 11.68
N LEU A 68 -39.83 -42.64 12.69
CA LEU A 68 -39.68 -43.17 14.04
C LEU A 68 -40.35 -42.27 15.07
N THR A 69 -41.40 -41.55 14.68
CA THR A 69 -42.15 -40.67 15.59
C THR A 69 -42.57 -41.43 16.86
N ASP A 70 -42.28 -40.83 18.02
CA ASP A 70 -42.54 -41.34 19.37
C ASP A 70 -41.84 -42.67 19.74
N ALA A 71 -40.87 -43.13 18.94
CA ALA A 71 -40.21 -44.40 19.18
C ALA A 71 -39.45 -44.45 20.52
N TYR A 72 -39.52 -45.62 21.17
CA TYR A 72 -38.84 -45.88 22.43
C TYR A 72 -37.57 -46.72 22.19
N LEU A 73 -36.41 -46.05 22.21
CA LEU A 73 -35.08 -46.60 21.92
C LEU A 73 -34.16 -46.56 23.15
N GLN A 74 -34.71 -46.79 24.35
CA GLN A 74 -33.93 -46.74 25.59
C GLN A 74 -33.01 -47.95 25.77
N GLY A 75 -31.73 -47.72 26.08
CA GLY A 75 -30.72 -48.74 26.33
C GLY A 75 -30.29 -49.52 25.09
N VAL A 76 -30.67 -49.04 23.91
CA VAL A 76 -30.50 -49.74 22.63
C VAL A 76 -29.14 -49.44 22.01
N ASP A 77 -28.55 -50.44 21.33
CA ASP A 77 -27.36 -50.25 20.50
C ASP A 77 -27.74 -49.78 19.09
N LEU A 78 -27.51 -48.50 18.82
CA LEU A 78 -27.72 -47.84 17.53
C LEU A 78 -26.38 -47.63 16.79
N SER A 79 -25.33 -48.38 17.16
CA SER A 79 -23.99 -48.18 16.59
C SER A 79 -23.99 -48.41 15.08
N GLY A 80 -23.50 -47.42 14.32
CA GLY A 80 -23.43 -47.48 12.86
C GLY A 80 -24.77 -47.33 12.13
N VAL A 81 -25.89 -47.14 12.84
CA VAL A 81 -27.20 -47.00 12.20
C VAL A 81 -27.25 -45.71 11.37
N ASN A 82 -27.70 -45.81 10.13
CA ASN A 82 -27.89 -44.67 9.25
C ASN A 82 -29.31 -44.11 9.40
N PHE A 83 -29.44 -42.95 10.03
CA PHE A 83 -30.69 -42.22 10.20
C PHE A 83 -30.85 -41.08 9.18
N THR A 84 -30.06 -41.03 8.10
CA THR A 84 -30.05 -39.87 7.19
C THR A 84 -31.48 -39.51 6.73
N GLY A 85 -31.93 -38.29 7.03
CA GLY A 85 -33.28 -37.82 6.67
C GLY A 85 -34.46 -38.46 7.40
N ALA A 86 -34.22 -39.26 8.45
CA ALA A 86 -35.27 -39.89 9.23
C ALA A 86 -36.02 -38.88 10.12
N ASN A 87 -37.27 -39.18 10.45
CA ASN A 87 -38.09 -38.43 11.39
C ASN A 87 -38.06 -39.10 12.77
N LEU A 88 -37.43 -38.46 13.74
CA LEU A 88 -37.26 -38.91 15.13
C LEU A 88 -38.02 -37.98 16.11
N THR A 89 -39.10 -37.34 15.65
CA THR A 89 -39.95 -36.49 16.50
C THR A 89 -40.44 -37.25 17.72
N GLY A 90 -40.27 -36.68 18.93
CA GLY A 90 -40.73 -37.30 20.18
C GLY A 90 -39.95 -38.54 20.66
N VAL A 91 -38.86 -38.92 19.98
CA VAL A 91 -38.12 -40.15 20.31
C VAL A 91 -37.49 -40.09 21.70
N SER A 92 -37.43 -41.23 22.39
CA SER A 92 -36.64 -41.39 23.62
C SER A 92 -35.43 -42.30 23.37
N MET A 93 -34.22 -41.77 23.60
CA MET A 93 -32.95 -42.50 23.44
C MET A 93 -32.14 -42.52 24.74
N TRP A 94 -32.79 -42.75 25.88
CA TRP A 94 -32.07 -42.82 27.16
C TRP A 94 -31.09 -43.99 27.16
N PHE A 95 -29.85 -43.76 27.56
CA PHE A 95 -28.79 -44.78 27.65
C PHE A 95 -28.48 -45.51 26.34
N ALA A 96 -28.85 -44.95 25.18
CA ALA A 96 -28.57 -45.56 23.88
C ALA A 96 -27.09 -45.41 23.49
N THR A 97 -26.55 -46.41 22.79
CA THR A 97 -25.22 -46.33 22.16
C THR A 97 -25.38 -45.80 20.74
N ILE A 98 -24.70 -44.72 20.39
CA ILE A 98 -24.79 -44.05 19.08
C ILE A 98 -23.45 -43.99 18.34
N THR A 99 -22.50 -44.85 18.71
CA THR A 99 -21.16 -44.87 18.11
C THR A 99 -21.25 -45.09 16.61
N GLY A 100 -20.82 -44.12 15.82
CA GLY A 100 -20.84 -44.21 14.36
C GLY A 100 -22.23 -44.11 13.72
N ALA A 101 -23.28 -43.80 14.49
CA ALA A 101 -24.60 -43.52 13.93
C ALA A 101 -24.58 -42.22 13.12
N ASP A 102 -25.29 -42.19 11.99
CA ASP A 102 -25.35 -41.04 11.08
C ASP A 102 -26.70 -40.33 11.21
N PHE A 103 -26.72 -39.16 11.83
CA PHE A 103 -27.92 -38.33 12.00
C PHE A 103 -28.00 -37.18 10.97
N THR A 104 -27.31 -37.27 9.83
CA THR A 104 -27.34 -36.23 8.79
C THR A 104 -28.79 -35.92 8.39
N ASN A 105 -29.20 -34.65 8.47
CA ASN A 105 -30.56 -34.20 8.12
C ASN A 105 -31.71 -34.90 8.87
N VAL A 106 -31.46 -35.46 10.05
CA VAL A 106 -32.53 -36.00 10.91
C VAL A 106 -33.44 -34.89 11.41
N ASN A 107 -34.75 -35.15 11.41
CA ASN A 107 -35.73 -34.31 12.10
C ASN A 107 -36.00 -34.88 13.50
N PHE A 108 -35.42 -34.28 14.55
CA PHE A 108 -35.74 -34.65 15.93
C PHE A 108 -37.04 -34.05 16.47
N GLY A 109 -37.63 -33.08 15.75
CA GLY A 109 -38.87 -32.41 16.12
C GLY A 109 -38.89 -31.85 17.55
N THR A 110 -40.10 -31.72 18.11
CA THR A 110 -40.29 -31.38 19.53
C THR A 110 -40.39 -32.66 20.37
N GLY A 111 -40.02 -32.57 21.65
CA GLY A 111 -40.24 -33.67 22.60
C GLY A 111 -39.14 -34.73 22.62
N LEU A 112 -38.01 -34.48 21.95
CA LEU A 112 -36.81 -35.30 22.07
C LEU A 112 -36.39 -35.42 23.55
N SER A 113 -36.28 -36.65 24.04
CA SER A 113 -35.90 -36.94 25.43
C SER A 113 -34.67 -37.85 25.48
N VAL A 114 -33.53 -37.27 25.88
CA VAL A 114 -32.23 -37.93 25.79
C VAL A 114 -31.43 -37.73 27.08
N TYR A 115 -30.87 -38.83 27.58
CA TYR A 115 -29.97 -38.84 28.74
C TYR A 115 -29.04 -40.04 28.67
N GLY A 116 -27.75 -39.87 29.00
CA GLY A 116 -26.82 -40.98 29.14
C GLY A 116 -26.40 -41.62 27.82
N LEU A 117 -26.38 -40.87 26.70
CA LEU A 117 -25.86 -41.37 25.44
C LEU A 117 -24.42 -41.85 25.56
N VAL A 118 -24.12 -42.94 24.86
CA VAL A 118 -22.78 -43.53 24.80
C VAL A 118 -22.26 -43.49 23.37
N GLY A 119 -21.02 -43.01 23.20
CA GLY A 119 -20.34 -42.98 21.91
C GLY A 119 -20.48 -41.65 21.15
N THR A 120 -19.81 -41.58 20.01
CA THR A 120 -19.78 -40.42 19.12
C THR A 120 -20.42 -40.77 17.78
N PRO A 121 -21.43 -40.02 17.31
CA PRO A 121 -22.01 -40.22 15.98
C PRO A 121 -21.02 -39.82 14.88
N THR A 122 -21.24 -40.27 13.66
CA THR A 122 -20.49 -39.84 12.48
C THR A 122 -20.90 -38.43 12.03
N ALA A 123 -22.17 -38.07 12.22
CA ALA A 123 -22.70 -36.75 11.89
C ALA A 123 -23.92 -36.41 12.74
N LEU A 124 -24.15 -35.10 12.95
CA LEU A 124 -25.35 -34.51 13.53
C LEU A 124 -25.94 -33.48 12.56
N PRO A 125 -27.25 -33.16 12.64
CA PRO A 125 -27.80 -32.03 11.92
C PRO A 125 -27.15 -30.70 12.38
N SER A 126 -27.12 -29.69 11.52
CA SER A 126 -26.65 -28.35 11.89
C SER A 126 -27.41 -27.80 13.10
N GLY A 127 -26.72 -27.13 14.02
CA GLY A 127 -27.35 -26.60 15.24
C GLY A 127 -27.49 -27.62 16.37
N TRP A 128 -27.07 -28.87 16.17
CA TRP A 128 -27.08 -29.92 17.20
C TRP A 128 -25.67 -30.22 17.70
N GLY A 129 -25.54 -30.49 18.99
CA GLY A 129 -24.32 -30.99 19.60
C GLY A 129 -24.58 -31.97 20.74
N ILE A 130 -23.54 -32.70 21.14
CA ILE A 130 -23.60 -33.62 22.29
C ILE A 130 -22.80 -33.02 23.44
N TYR A 131 -23.50 -32.74 24.54
CA TYR A 131 -22.93 -32.14 25.74
C TYR A 131 -23.33 -32.95 26.96
N GLN A 132 -22.34 -33.39 27.74
CA GLN A 132 -22.56 -34.19 28.95
C GLN A 132 -23.52 -35.38 28.70
N THR A 133 -23.30 -36.15 27.63
CA THR A 133 -24.13 -37.32 27.22
C THR A 133 -25.56 -37.00 26.77
N ARG A 134 -25.85 -35.74 26.43
CA ARG A 134 -27.16 -35.31 25.94
C ARG A 134 -27.05 -34.68 24.56
N LEU A 135 -28.05 -34.92 23.72
CA LEU A 135 -28.25 -34.12 22.51
C LEU A 135 -28.87 -32.78 22.91
N VAL A 136 -28.25 -31.71 22.45
CA VAL A 136 -28.70 -30.32 22.65
C VAL A 136 -28.86 -29.69 21.27
N GLY A 137 -30.02 -29.09 21.03
CA GLY A 137 -30.41 -28.52 19.74
C GLY A 137 -31.88 -28.09 19.77
N PRO A 138 -32.48 -27.80 18.59
CA PRO A 138 -33.83 -27.31 18.50
C PRO A 138 -34.86 -28.25 19.13
N GLY A 139 -35.78 -27.70 19.94
CA GLY A 139 -36.86 -28.47 20.59
C GLY A 139 -36.41 -29.47 21.65
N ALA A 140 -35.11 -29.58 21.94
CA ALA A 140 -34.57 -30.54 22.91
C ALA A 140 -35.07 -30.24 24.33
N ASN A 141 -35.41 -31.29 25.08
CA ASN A 141 -35.73 -31.14 26.50
C ASN A 141 -34.48 -31.31 27.37
N ILE A 142 -33.99 -30.18 27.88
CA ILE A 142 -32.80 -30.11 28.75
C ILE A 142 -33.12 -29.51 30.12
N ALA A 143 -34.39 -29.59 30.54
CA ALA A 143 -34.85 -29.09 31.82
C ALA A 143 -34.11 -29.74 33.00
N GLY A 144 -33.70 -28.93 33.97
CA GLY A 144 -33.03 -29.35 35.20
C GLY A 144 -31.59 -29.88 35.02
N VAL A 145 -31.00 -29.75 33.83
CA VAL A 145 -29.63 -30.22 33.54
C VAL A 145 -28.59 -29.17 33.98
N GLY A 146 -27.42 -29.61 34.44
CA GLY A 146 -26.32 -28.72 34.84
C GLY A 146 -25.16 -28.68 33.85
N PHE A 147 -25.16 -27.70 32.95
CA PHE A 147 -24.11 -27.45 31.95
C PHE A 147 -23.05 -26.45 32.45
N ILE A 148 -22.48 -26.73 33.62
CA ILE A 148 -21.51 -25.85 34.25
C ILE A 148 -20.20 -25.85 33.46
N GLY A 149 -19.76 -24.67 33.02
CA GLY A 149 -18.49 -24.49 32.29
C GLY A 149 -18.48 -25.09 30.87
N VAL A 150 -19.66 -25.40 30.31
CA VAL A 150 -19.77 -25.99 28.98
C VAL A 150 -19.60 -24.93 27.90
N ASN A 151 -18.79 -25.21 26.89
CA ASN A 151 -18.67 -24.37 25.70
C ASN A 151 -19.61 -24.89 24.61
N PHE A 152 -20.78 -24.27 24.47
CA PHE A 152 -21.66 -24.49 23.33
C PHE A 152 -21.11 -23.71 22.15
N VAL A 153 -21.02 -24.37 21.00
CA VAL A 153 -20.49 -23.79 19.76
C VAL A 153 -21.51 -24.07 18.67
N ASP A 154 -22.08 -23.01 18.11
CA ASP A 154 -23.04 -23.06 16.99
C ASP A 154 -24.27 -23.97 17.25
N VAL A 155 -24.70 -24.07 18.51
CA VAL A 155 -25.91 -24.82 18.90
C VAL A 155 -27.14 -23.95 18.72
N ASP A 156 -28.18 -24.49 18.12
CA ASP A 156 -29.47 -23.83 18.00
C ASP A 156 -30.39 -24.30 19.13
N PHE A 157 -30.72 -23.41 20.06
CA PHE A 157 -31.62 -23.68 21.17
C PHE A 157 -33.09 -23.37 20.85
N SER A 158 -33.45 -23.09 19.59
CA SER A 158 -34.81 -22.70 19.23
C SER A 158 -35.85 -23.73 19.70
N GLY A 159 -36.85 -23.29 20.46
CA GLY A 159 -37.89 -24.14 21.04
C GLY A 159 -37.43 -25.09 22.14
N ALA A 160 -36.18 -25.06 22.57
CA ALA A 160 -35.67 -25.96 23.61
C ALA A 160 -36.32 -25.67 24.98
N ASN A 161 -36.54 -26.72 25.77
CA ASN A 161 -36.98 -26.58 27.15
C ASN A 161 -35.76 -26.49 28.08
N ILE A 162 -35.55 -25.30 28.64
CA ILE A 162 -34.42 -24.96 29.51
C ILE A 162 -34.84 -24.74 30.96
N THR A 163 -36.04 -25.17 31.33
CA THR A 163 -36.60 -24.94 32.66
C THR A 163 -35.67 -25.48 33.75
N GLY A 164 -35.14 -24.61 34.60
CA GLY A 164 -34.27 -24.97 35.72
C GLY A 164 -32.86 -25.43 35.31
N THR A 165 -32.49 -25.34 34.04
CA THR A 165 -31.14 -25.69 33.55
C THR A 165 -30.10 -24.73 34.16
N ASP A 166 -28.98 -25.26 34.63
CA ASP A 166 -27.87 -24.48 35.18
C ASP A 166 -26.80 -24.25 34.09
N PHE A 167 -26.62 -23.00 33.67
CA PHE A 167 -25.66 -22.56 32.67
C PHE A 167 -24.48 -21.79 33.28
N ILE A 168 -24.17 -21.95 34.56
CA ILE A 168 -23.05 -21.22 35.19
C ILE A 168 -21.75 -21.42 34.40
N TYR A 169 -21.11 -20.31 34.02
CA TYR A 169 -19.88 -20.29 33.22
C TYR A 169 -19.98 -20.96 31.84
N ALA A 170 -21.19 -21.21 31.34
CA ALA A 170 -21.38 -21.69 29.98
C ALA A 170 -21.07 -20.58 28.97
N SER A 171 -20.54 -20.96 27.82
CA SER A 171 -20.32 -20.10 26.65
C SER A 171 -21.36 -20.43 25.59
N PHE A 172 -21.91 -19.39 24.95
CA PHE A 172 -22.95 -19.48 23.91
C PHE A 172 -22.50 -18.87 22.58
N VAL A 173 -21.19 -18.82 22.34
CA VAL A 173 -20.64 -18.22 21.12
C VAL A 173 -21.19 -18.95 19.88
N GLY A 174 -21.76 -18.19 18.95
CA GLY A 174 -22.40 -18.69 17.73
C GLY A 174 -23.76 -19.37 17.94
N CYS A 175 -24.22 -19.51 19.18
CA CYS A 175 -25.47 -20.21 19.46
C CYS A 175 -26.70 -19.35 19.12
N LYS A 176 -27.72 -19.98 18.56
CA LYS A 176 -29.02 -19.37 18.26
C LYS A 176 -30.06 -19.72 19.32
N SER A 177 -31.11 -18.92 19.43
CA SER A 177 -32.27 -19.23 20.27
C SER A 177 -33.51 -18.52 19.77
N GLY A 178 -34.66 -18.91 20.28
CA GLY A 178 -35.97 -18.33 19.98
C GLY A 178 -37.08 -19.26 20.45
N GLY A 179 -38.17 -18.72 21.00
CA GLY A 179 -39.28 -19.54 21.48
C GLY A 179 -38.90 -20.54 22.60
N LEU A 180 -37.88 -20.23 23.41
CA LEU A 180 -37.46 -21.07 24.53
C LEU A 180 -38.60 -21.33 25.52
N ILE A 181 -38.62 -22.55 26.07
CA ILE A 181 -39.59 -22.96 27.08
C ILE A 181 -38.94 -22.88 28.47
N GLY A 182 -39.52 -22.04 29.33
CA GLY A 182 -39.07 -21.84 30.71
C GLY A 182 -37.84 -20.95 30.84
N LEU A 183 -37.30 -20.89 32.06
CA LEU A 183 -36.13 -20.08 32.39
C LEU A 183 -35.03 -20.97 33.00
N PRO A 184 -33.75 -20.66 32.75
CA PRO A 184 -32.66 -21.34 33.42
C PRO A 184 -32.69 -21.04 34.91
N SER A 185 -32.10 -21.93 35.72
CA SER A 185 -31.95 -21.66 37.15
C SER A 185 -30.93 -20.54 37.38
N ARG A 186 -29.80 -20.54 36.65
CA ARG A 186 -28.70 -19.55 36.70
C ARG A 186 -27.88 -19.59 35.41
N GLY A 187 -27.09 -18.55 35.14
CA GLY A 187 -25.99 -18.57 34.15
C GLY A 187 -26.28 -18.02 32.76
N ALA A 188 -27.55 -17.79 32.39
CA ALA A 188 -27.91 -17.12 31.14
C ALA A 188 -29.10 -16.16 31.37
N THR A 189 -29.09 -15.01 30.69
CA THR A 189 -30.22 -14.07 30.68
C THR A 189 -31.18 -14.51 29.58
N VAL A 190 -32.47 -14.63 29.89
CA VAL A 190 -33.50 -14.99 28.90
C VAL A 190 -34.60 -13.95 28.89
N ILE A 191 -34.82 -13.32 27.73
CA ILE A 191 -35.83 -12.26 27.53
C ILE A 191 -36.59 -12.61 26.25
N GLY A 192 -37.92 -12.60 26.29
CA GLY A 192 -38.75 -12.88 25.11
C GLY A 192 -38.55 -14.26 24.47
N GLY A 193 -38.01 -15.24 25.21
CA GLY A 193 -37.69 -16.57 24.68
C GLY A 193 -36.36 -16.67 23.95
N TYR A 194 -35.47 -15.67 24.09
CA TYR A 194 -34.10 -15.65 23.55
C TYR A 194 -33.07 -15.63 24.68
N ILE A 195 -31.95 -16.35 24.49
CA ILE A 195 -30.76 -16.25 25.35
C ILE A 195 -29.97 -15.02 24.95
N PHE A 196 -29.61 -14.20 25.95
CA PHE A 196 -28.67 -13.10 25.83
C PHE A 196 -27.41 -13.42 26.61
N ALA A 197 -26.32 -13.64 25.89
CA ALA A 197 -24.97 -13.84 26.41
C ALA A 197 -23.95 -13.37 25.37
N PRO A 198 -22.70 -13.09 25.76
CA PRO A 198 -21.68 -12.71 24.79
C PRO A 198 -21.52 -13.76 23.69
N GLY A 199 -21.47 -13.32 22.43
CA GLY A 199 -21.23 -14.19 21.28
C GLY A 199 -22.46 -14.84 20.65
N VAL A 200 -23.67 -14.69 21.20
CA VAL A 200 -24.87 -15.33 20.62
C VAL A 200 -25.18 -14.80 19.23
N ASP A 201 -25.87 -15.63 18.44
CA ASP A 201 -26.34 -15.28 17.11
C ASP A 201 -27.83 -14.90 17.16
N LEU A 202 -28.11 -13.63 16.84
CA LEU A 202 -29.45 -13.03 16.78
C LEU A 202 -29.92 -12.78 15.34
N GLN A 203 -29.33 -13.46 14.35
CA GLN A 203 -29.83 -13.39 12.99
C GLN A 203 -31.32 -13.80 12.91
N ASP A 204 -32.10 -12.98 12.22
CA ASP A 204 -33.55 -13.12 12.02
C ASP A 204 -34.40 -13.19 13.30
N ALA A 205 -33.83 -12.76 14.44
CA ALA A 205 -34.54 -12.77 15.71
C ALA A 205 -35.67 -11.74 15.73
N ASP A 206 -36.87 -12.14 16.18
CA ASP A 206 -37.96 -11.21 16.46
C ASP A 206 -37.82 -10.65 17.87
N LEU A 207 -37.34 -9.42 17.94
CA LEU A 207 -37.11 -8.69 19.19
C LEU A 207 -38.16 -7.59 19.40
N THR A 208 -39.31 -7.68 18.74
CA THR A 208 -40.36 -6.65 18.76
C THR A 208 -40.78 -6.29 20.18
N GLY A 209 -40.46 -5.06 20.59
CA GLY A 209 -40.86 -4.49 21.88
C GLY A 209 -40.11 -5.04 23.09
N LEU A 210 -39.06 -5.84 22.90
CA LEU A 210 -38.25 -6.34 24.01
C LEU A 210 -37.34 -5.24 24.57
N ASP A 211 -37.26 -5.14 25.90
CA ASP A 211 -36.26 -4.33 26.58
C ASP A 211 -35.03 -5.19 26.88
N ILE A 212 -33.95 -4.93 26.15
CA ILE A 212 -32.66 -5.60 26.31
C ILE A 212 -31.57 -4.60 26.71
N SER A 213 -31.95 -3.46 27.30
CA SER A 213 -31.00 -2.40 27.69
C SER A 213 -29.94 -2.84 28.71
N GLY A 214 -30.22 -3.89 29.48
CA GLY A 214 -29.33 -4.44 30.50
C GLY A 214 -28.46 -5.63 30.05
N VAL A 215 -28.51 -6.03 28.77
CA VAL A 215 -27.78 -7.22 28.30
C VAL A 215 -26.39 -6.87 27.75
N ASP A 216 -25.47 -7.82 27.83
CA ASP A 216 -24.14 -7.72 27.22
C ASP A 216 -24.18 -8.27 25.78
N LEU A 217 -23.99 -7.37 24.81
CA LEU A 217 -24.05 -7.69 23.37
C LEU A 217 -22.66 -7.88 22.74
N ARG A 218 -21.59 -7.95 23.53
CA ARG A 218 -20.24 -8.21 22.98
C ARG A 218 -20.19 -9.58 22.29
N GLY A 219 -19.57 -9.63 21.13
CA GLY A 219 -19.44 -10.82 20.27
C GLY A 219 -20.72 -11.21 19.53
N VAL A 220 -21.86 -10.55 19.79
CA VAL A 220 -23.14 -10.90 19.16
C VAL A 220 -23.06 -10.73 17.66
N SER A 221 -23.61 -11.70 16.94
CA SER A 221 -23.86 -11.60 15.49
C SER A 221 -25.34 -11.28 15.27
N SER A 222 -25.67 -10.50 14.25
CA SER A 222 -27.05 -10.10 13.97
C SER A 222 -27.22 -9.80 12.48
N GLY A 223 -28.45 -9.45 12.09
CA GLY A 223 -28.90 -9.24 10.71
C GLY A 223 -30.32 -9.79 10.57
N GLY A 224 -31.21 -9.09 9.88
CA GLY A 224 -32.61 -9.50 9.77
C GLY A 224 -33.42 -9.40 11.07
N VAL A 225 -32.89 -8.75 12.11
CA VAL A 225 -33.62 -8.56 13.38
C VAL A 225 -34.93 -7.82 13.12
N ILE A 226 -36.04 -8.36 13.63
CA ILE A 226 -37.38 -7.83 13.45
C ILE A 226 -37.76 -6.99 14.67
N GLY A 227 -38.36 -5.82 14.41
CA GLY A 227 -38.88 -4.91 15.42
C GLY A 227 -37.88 -3.87 15.92
N LEU A 228 -38.28 -3.12 16.94
CA LEU A 228 -37.48 -2.06 17.56
C LEU A 228 -37.28 -2.35 19.06
N PRO A 229 -36.30 -3.18 19.43
CA PRO A 229 -35.99 -3.43 20.83
C PRO A 229 -35.35 -2.20 21.50
N THR A 230 -35.45 -2.11 22.82
CA THR A 230 -34.66 -1.15 23.59
C THR A 230 -33.24 -1.71 23.77
N LEU A 231 -32.26 -1.09 23.11
CA LEU A 231 -30.86 -1.53 23.13
C LEU A 231 -30.05 -0.94 24.30
N PRO A 232 -28.95 -1.59 24.72
CA PRO A 232 -27.99 -0.99 25.64
C PRO A 232 -27.37 0.28 25.08
N THR A 233 -26.92 1.18 25.96
CA THR A 233 -26.24 2.42 25.56
C THR A 233 -25.04 2.13 24.66
N GLY A 234 -24.95 2.84 23.54
CA GLY A 234 -23.87 2.71 22.56
C GLY A 234 -24.13 1.68 21.45
N TYR A 235 -25.23 0.95 21.51
CA TYR A 235 -25.68 0.06 20.44
C TYR A 235 -26.83 0.68 19.65
N GLN A 236 -26.89 0.38 18.36
CA GLN A 236 -27.92 0.85 17.44
C GLN A 236 -28.35 -0.27 16.50
N LEU A 237 -29.59 -0.21 16.02
CA LEU A 237 -30.07 -1.04 14.94
C LEU A 237 -29.90 -0.27 13.63
N VAL A 238 -29.19 -0.83 12.66
CA VAL A 238 -28.90 -0.20 11.36
C VAL A 238 -29.23 -1.15 10.20
N GLY A 239 -29.44 -0.56 9.02
CA GLY A 239 -29.70 -1.30 7.79
C GLY A 239 -30.85 -2.30 7.92
N ASP A 240 -30.65 -3.49 7.39
CA ASP A 240 -31.63 -4.60 7.39
C ASP A 240 -31.65 -5.36 8.74
N GLY A 241 -31.63 -4.65 9.87
CA GLY A 241 -31.74 -5.27 11.20
C GLY A 241 -30.42 -5.77 11.78
N TYR A 242 -29.32 -5.04 11.55
CA TYR A 242 -28.04 -5.29 12.20
C TYR A 242 -27.91 -4.50 13.50
N ILE A 243 -27.60 -5.17 14.60
CA ILE A 243 -27.21 -4.54 15.86
C ILE A 243 -25.71 -4.23 15.78
N VAL A 244 -25.39 -2.95 15.80
CA VAL A 244 -24.01 -2.43 15.75
C VAL A 244 -23.67 -1.69 17.03
N GLY A 245 -22.43 -1.81 17.49
CA GLY A 245 -21.95 -1.20 18.72
C GLY A 245 -20.65 -1.83 19.21
N PRO A 246 -20.26 -1.60 20.48
CA PRO A 246 -19.00 -2.09 21.00
C PRO A 246 -18.92 -3.63 21.01
N GLY A 247 -17.83 -4.19 20.50
CA GLY A 247 -17.53 -5.60 20.61
C GLY A 247 -18.36 -6.54 19.73
N VAL A 248 -19.34 -6.04 18.96
CA VAL A 248 -20.19 -6.89 18.11
C VAL A 248 -19.38 -7.59 17.01
N ARG A 249 -19.94 -8.67 16.45
CA ARG A 249 -19.33 -9.41 15.35
C ARG A 249 -20.03 -9.07 14.03
N LEU A 250 -19.27 -8.50 13.10
CA LEU A 250 -19.70 -8.13 11.75
C LEU A 250 -19.04 -9.00 10.67
N THR A 251 -18.67 -10.24 11.01
CA THR A 251 -18.09 -11.18 10.05
C THR A 251 -19.09 -11.51 8.93
N GLY A 252 -18.68 -11.37 7.67
CA GLY A 252 -19.48 -11.69 6.49
C GLY A 252 -20.62 -10.70 6.17
N VAL A 253 -20.70 -9.56 6.87
CA VAL A 253 -21.78 -8.60 6.73
C VAL A 253 -21.61 -7.73 5.48
N ASN A 254 -22.68 -7.47 4.75
CA ASN A 254 -22.72 -6.38 3.76
C ASN A 254 -23.11 -5.08 4.45
N ILE A 255 -22.20 -4.11 4.49
CA ILE A 255 -22.43 -2.79 5.09
C ILE A 255 -22.70 -1.68 4.06
N ASP A 256 -23.12 -2.05 2.85
CA ASP A 256 -23.52 -1.11 1.80
C ASP A 256 -24.49 -0.04 2.33
N GLY A 257 -24.08 1.22 2.23
CA GLY A 257 -24.90 2.37 2.63
C GLY A 257 -25.06 2.57 4.14
N PHE A 258 -24.42 1.77 5.00
CA PHE A 258 -24.53 1.97 6.45
C PHE A 258 -23.83 3.27 6.85
N ASP A 259 -24.52 4.12 7.61
CA ASP A 259 -23.90 5.26 8.30
C ASP A 259 -23.47 4.83 9.70
N LEU A 260 -22.16 4.66 9.87
CA LEU A 260 -21.55 4.22 11.12
C LEU A 260 -20.75 5.35 11.81
N ALA A 261 -20.87 6.61 11.34
CA ALA A 261 -19.99 7.70 11.76
C ALA A 261 -19.95 7.93 13.28
N SER A 262 -21.11 7.84 13.94
CA SER A 262 -21.27 8.08 15.37
C SER A 262 -21.23 6.80 16.22
N ILE A 263 -21.03 5.64 15.60
CA ILE A 263 -21.16 4.35 16.28
C ILE A 263 -19.82 3.98 16.93
N ASN A 264 -19.87 3.64 18.22
CA ASN A 264 -18.70 3.12 18.91
C ASN A 264 -18.50 1.66 18.49
N LEU A 265 -17.50 1.41 17.64
CA LEU A 265 -17.12 0.07 17.18
C LEU A 265 -15.87 -0.46 17.90
N ASN A 266 -15.57 0.02 19.11
CA ASN A 266 -14.46 -0.50 19.90
C ASN A 266 -14.65 -2.00 20.16
N GLY A 267 -13.64 -2.80 19.87
CA GLY A 267 -13.66 -4.26 20.01
C GLY A 267 -14.40 -4.98 18.89
N VAL A 268 -14.86 -4.29 17.83
CA VAL A 268 -15.56 -4.92 16.72
C VAL A 268 -14.75 -6.07 16.14
N ILE A 269 -15.42 -7.21 15.94
CA ILE A 269 -14.84 -8.40 15.31
C ILE A 269 -15.34 -8.39 13.87
N SER A 270 -14.42 -8.42 12.90
CA SER A 270 -14.75 -8.35 11.48
C SER A 270 -13.96 -9.38 10.65
N GLY A 271 -14.37 -9.56 9.40
CA GLY A 271 -13.75 -10.47 8.45
C GLY A 271 -14.74 -10.84 7.35
N GLY A 272 -14.35 -10.74 6.09
CA GLY A 272 -15.28 -10.94 4.96
C GLY A 272 -16.41 -9.90 4.87
N VAL A 273 -16.25 -8.73 5.49
CA VAL A 273 -17.18 -7.60 5.32
C VAL A 273 -17.16 -7.16 3.86
N THR A 274 -18.34 -6.86 3.31
CA THR A 274 -18.50 -6.38 1.93
C THR A 274 -19.26 -5.07 1.89
N GLY A 275 -19.25 -4.44 0.71
CA GLY A 275 -20.00 -3.21 0.45
C GLY A 275 -19.22 -1.92 0.73
N THR A 276 -19.87 -0.80 0.44
CA THR A 276 -19.37 0.57 0.61
C THR A 276 -20.25 1.29 1.64
N PRO A 277 -19.78 1.46 2.89
CA PRO A 277 -20.53 2.21 3.90
C PRO A 277 -20.68 3.67 3.49
N ALA A 278 -21.77 4.32 3.92
CA ALA A 278 -21.94 5.76 3.75
C ALA A 278 -20.90 6.54 4.56
N SER A 279 -20.55 6.03 5.75
CA SER A 279 -19.54 6.59 6.63
C SER A 279 -19.05 5.55 7.64
N LEU A 280 -17.78 5.65 8.01
CA LEU A 280 -17.16 4.91 9.12
C LEU A 280 -16.80 5.87 10.27
N PRO A 281 -16.62 5.37 11.50
CA PRO A 281 -16.02 6.15 12.58
C PRO A 281 -14.67 6.73 12.17
N THR A 282 -14.33 7.92 12.69
CA THR A 282 -13.03 8.57 12.43
C THR A 282 -11.87 7.63 12.73
N GLY A 283 -10.96 7.48 11.76
CA GLY A 283 -9.76 6.64 11.88
C GLY A 283 -9.99 5.15 11.58
N MET A 284 -11.24 4.72 11.40
CA MET A 284 -11.57 3.36 10.98
C MET A 284 -11.62 3.27 9.44
N ILE A 285 -11.06 2.20 8.89
CA ILE A 285 -11.05 1.90 7.46
C ILE A 285 -11.61 0.49 7.22
N LEU A 286 -12.26 0.28 6.07
CA LEU A 286 -12.62 -1.06 5.58
C LEU A 286 -11.58 -1.50 4.55
N LEU A 287 -10.81 -2.54 4.86
CA LEU A 287 -9.78 -3.06 3.97
C LEU A 287 -9.71 -4.59 4.04
N GLY A 288 -9.68 -5.26 2.89
CA GLY A 288 -9.60 -6.73 2.84
C GLY A 288 -10.77 -7.45 3.52
N GLY A 289 -11.92 -6.78 3.68
CA GLY A 289 -13.07 -7.30 4.42
C GLY A 289 -12.96 -7.19 5.95
N TYR A 290 -12.00 -6.41 6.46
CA TYR A 290 -11.82 -6.11 7.87
C TYR A 290 -12.07 -4.63 8.14
N LEU A 291 -12.76 -4.35 9.25
CA LEU A 291 -12.83 -3.02 9.85
C LEU A 291 -11.59 -2.83 10.72
N ILE A 292 -10.67 -1.99 10.24
CA ILE A 292 -9.36 -1.75 10.84
C ILE A 292 -9.37 -0.36 11.46
N GLY A 293 -8.98 -0.25 12.71
CA GLY A 293 -8.95 1.01 13.45
C GLY A 293 -8.56 0.80 14.90
N ALA A 294 -8.51 1.90 15.66
CA ALA A 294 -8.26 1.82 17.09
C ALA A 294 -9.30 0.92 17.79
N TYR A 295 -8.84 0.15 18.78
CA TYR A 295 -9.63 -0.82 19.53
C TYR A 295 -10.25 -1.97 18.72
N ALA A 296 -10.03 -2.08 17.40
CA ALA A 296 -10.58 -3.18 16.61
C ALA A 296 -10.05 -4.55 17.11
N ASN A 297 -10.91 -5.57 17.07
CA ASN A 297 -10.47 -6.93 17.31
C ASN A 297 -10.09 -7.60 15.99
N LEU A 298 -8.79 -7.62 15.73
CA LEU A 298 -8.14 -8.26 14.58
C LEU A 298 -7.55 -9.63 14.95
N THR A 299 -8.02 -10.24 16.05
CA THR A 299 -7.58 -11.58 16.44
C THR A 299 -7.93 -12.56 15.31
N ASP A 300 -6.97 -13.41 14.94
CA ASP A 300 -7.05 -14.36 13.82
C ASP A 300 -7.30 -13.74 12.44
N ALA A 301 -7.15 -12.41 12.28
CA ALA A 301 -7.34 -11.74 10.99
C ALA A 301 -6.21 -12.08 10.00
N ASP A 302 -6.57 -12.36 8.75
CA ASP A 302 -5.61 -12.47 7.65
C ASP A 302 -5.45 -11.11 6.96
N LEU A 303 -4.36 -10.42 7.29
CA LEU A 303 -4.03 -9.11 6.72
C LEU A 303 -2.97 -9.22 5.62
N THR A 304 -2.70 -10.43 5.11
CA THR A 304 -1.59 -10.68 4.18
C THR A 304 -1.62 -9.73 2.97
N GLY A 305 -0.51 -9.03 2.74
CA GLY A 305 -0.34 -8.14 1.58
C GLY A 305 -1.16 -6.85 1.59
N LEU A 306 -1.92 -6.57 2.65
CA LEU A 306 -2.73 -5.35 2.72
C LEU A 306 -1.85 -4.09 2.95
N ASP A 307 -2.28 -2.98 2.35
CA ASP A 307 -1.67 -1.67 2.57
C ASP A 307 -2.36 -0.96 3.74
N LEU A 308 -1.69 -0.95 4.90
CA LEU A 308 -2.15 -0.28 6.12
C LEU A 308 -1.47 1.07 6.31
N THR A 309 -0.98 1.71 5.23
CA THR A 309 -0.29 2.99 5.33
C THR A 309 -1.11 4.01 6.13
N GLY A 310 -0.54 4.51 7.22
CA GLY A 310 -1.20 5.49 8.10
C GLY A 310 -2.34 4.96 8.98
N ALA A 311 -2.63 3.67 8.99
CA ALA A 311 -3.70 3.10 9.80
C ALA A 311 -3.47 3.30 11.30
N ASP A 312 -4.55 3.53 12.05
CA ASP A 312 -4.50 3.59 13.51
C ASP A 312 -4.85 2.22 14.11
N LEU A 313 -3.90 1.61 14.80
CA LEU A 313 -4.05 0.33 15.48
C LEU A 313 -3.94 0.47 17.01
N ASN A 314 -4.04 1.67 17.56
CA ASN A 314 -3.96 1.86 19.01
C ASN A 314 -5.02 0.99 19.73
N HIS A 315 -4.59 0.25 20.76
CA HIS A 315 -5.41 -0.69 21.54
C HIS A 315 -6.04 -1.85 20.75
N ALA A 316 -5.67 -2.09 19.50
CA ALA A 316 -6.19 -3.22 18.75
C ALA A 316 -5.76 -4.57 19.36
N ALA A 317 -6.62 -5.57 19.24
CA ALA A 317 -6.27 -6.96 19.52
C ALA A 317 -5.76 -7.61 18.24
N ILE A 318 -4.54 -8.14 18.26
CA ILE A 318 -3.85 -8.70 17.08
C ILE A 318 -3.36 -10.13 17.30
N GLY A 319 -3.94 -10.83 18.28
CA GLY A 319 -3.58 -12.22 18.59
C GLY A 319 -3.74 -13.11 17.36
N ASN A 320 -2.71 -13.83 16.96
CA ASN A 320 -2.67 -14.66 15.76
C ASN A 320 -3.01 -13.93 14.44
N ALA A 321 -3.02 -12.59 14.40
CA ALA A 321 -3.20 -11.87 13.15
C ALA A 321 -1.99 -12.12 12.23
N ASN A 322 -2.23 -12.25 10.92
CA ASN A 322 -1.18 -12.46 9.93
C ASN A 322 -0.86 -11.16 9.19
N PHE A 323 0.25 -10.50 9.53
CA PHE A 323 0.73 -9.29 8.85
C PHE A 323 1.72 -9.56 7.72
N SER A 324 1.84 -10.80 7.22
CA SER A 324 2.83 -11.16 6.20
C SER A 324 2.70 -10.28 4.95
N GLY A 325 3.78 -9.60 4.56
CA GLY A 325 3.78 -8.73 3.38
C GLY A 325 2.91 -7.46 3.48
N THR A 326 2.40 -7.11 4.67
CA THR A 326 1.67 -5.85 4.87
C THR A 326 2.57 -4.63 4.72
N THR A 327 2.02 -3.53 4.19
CA THR A 327 2.68 -2.22 4.24
C THR A 327 2.23 -1.51 5.51
N LEU A 328 3.18 -1.19 6.40
CA LEU A 328 2.91 -0.61 7.73
C LEU A 328 3.42 0.82 7.88
N THR A 329 3.92 1.45 6.81
CA THR A 329 4.48 2.80 6.87
C THR A 329 3.46 3.80 7.42
N GLY A 330 3.85 4.60 8.42
CA GLY A 330 2.96 5.59 9.05
C GLY A 330 1.92 5.01 10.00
N VAL A 331 1.85 3.68 10.20
CA VAL A 331 0.93 3.06 11.16
C VAL A 331 1.19 3.63 12.55
N SER A 332 0.09 4.01 13.22
CA SER A 332 0.11 4.36 14.64
C SER A 332 -0.26 3.13 15.45
N SER A 333 0.52 2.83 16.49
CA SER A 333 0.21 1.71 17.39
C SER A 333 0.58 2.03 18.82
N GLY A 334 0.00 1.29 19.75
CA GLY A 334 0.24 1.41 21.18
C GLY A 334 -0.76 0.57 21.95
N TYR A 335 -0.31 -0.06 23.03
CA TYR A 335 -1.13 -0.96 23.84
C TYR A 335 -1.81 -2.08 23.05
N LEU A 336 -1.17 -2.58 21.99
CA LEU A 336 -1.63 -3.75 21.26
C LEU A 336 -1.69 -4.97 22.19
N SER A 337 -2.70 -5.81 22.01
CA SER A 337 -2.86 -7.05 22.78
C SER A 337 -2.78 -8.29 21.90
N GLY A 338 -2.22 -9.37 22.44
CA GLY A 338 -1.93 -10.60 21.71
C GLY A 338 -0.63 -10.53 20.91
N THR A 339 -0.20 -11.69 20.41
CA THR A 339 1.00 -11.84 19.58
C THR A 339 0.55 -12.21 18.16
N PRO A 340 0.94 -11.45 17.12
CA PRO A 340 0.63 -11.81 15.73
C PRO A 340 1.43 -13.05 15.31
N ILE A 341 0.97 -13.76 14.28
CA ILE A 341 1.70 -14.91 13.71
C ILE A 341 3.04 -14.44 13.13
N ASN A 342 2.99 -13.34 12.36
CA ASN A 342 4.15 -12.72 11.72
C ASN A 342 3.98 -11.21 11.71
N VAL A 343 5.10 -10.50 11.68
CA VAL A 343 5.22 -9.09 11.29
C VAL A 343 6.21 -9.01 10.12
N PRO A 344 6.00 -8.12 9.13
CA PRO A 344 6.85 -8.06 7.94
C PRO A 344 8.24 -7.53 8.32
N SER A 345 9.31 -8.20 7.90
CA SER A 345 10.68 -7.66 8.10
C SER A 345 10.82 -6.29 7.40
N PRO A 346 11.44 -5.27 8.04
CA PRO A 346 12.18 -5.30 9.31
C PRO A 346 11.36 -4.88 10.56
N TRP A 347 10.03 -4.93 10.52
CA TRP A 347 9.18 -4.57 11.65
C TRP A 347 9.24 -5.59 12.79
N VAL A 348 9.06 -5.09 14.01
CA VAL A 348 9.01 -5.87 15.25
C VAL A 348 7.87 -5.39 16.14
N LEU A 349 7.35 -6.28 16.99
CA LEU A 349 6.41 -5.94 18.05
C LEU A 349 7.18 -5.80 19.38
N LEU A 350 7.22 -4.60 19.95
CA LEU A 350 7.91 -4.31 21.21
C LEU A 350 6.92 -3.70 22.21
N ASN A 351 6.64 -4.39 23.32
CA ASN A 351 5.76 -3.93 24.40
C ASN A 351 4.42 -3.33 23.92
N GLY A 352 3.79 -3.95 22.92
CA GLY A 352 2.49 -3.51 22.39
C GLY A 352 2.57 -2.39 21.34
N TYR A 353 3.77 -2.12 20.79
CA TYR A 353 3.99 -1.19 19.69
C TYR A 353 4.59 -1.92 18.48
N LEU A 354 4.02 -1.69 17.30
CA LEU A 354 4.67 -2.04 16.03
C LEU A 354 5.75 -1.00 15.75
N VAL A 355 7.00 -1.45 15.77
CA VAL A 355 8.18 -0.63 15.58
C VAL A 355 8.86 -1.05 14.28
N GLY A 356 9.09 -0.08 13.39
CA GLY A 356 9.69 -0.32 12.09
C GLY A 356 9.84 0.98 11.27
N PRO A 357 10.28 0.87 10.01
CA PRO A 357 10.51 2.03 9.16
C PRO A 357 9.24 2.87 8.91
N GLY A 358 9.32 4.15 9.21
CA GLY A 358 8.22 5.10 9.03
C GLY A 358 7.08 4.96 10.06
N ALA A 359 7.23 4.16 11.11
CA ALA A 359 6.23 4.04 12.16
C ALA A 359 5.85 5.40 12.76
N ASN A 360 4.57 5.60 13.03
CA ASN A 360 4.10 6.77 13.77
C ASN A 360 4.07 6.43 15.26
N LEU A 361 5.09 6.89 15.97
CA LEU A 361 5.29 6.69 17.41
C LEU A 361 5.14 8.00 18.18
N ARG A 362 4.38 8.96 17.64
CA ARG A 362 4.16 10.27 18.29
C ARG A 362 3.48 10.07 19.64
N ASN A 363 4.01 10.72 20.67
CA ASN A 363 3.52 10.62 22.06
C ASN A 363 3.47 9.19 22.63
N ALA A 364 4.15 8.23 22.00
CA ALA A 364 4.13 6.85 22.44
C ALA A 364 4.80 6.68 23.82
N GLY A 365 4.22 5.83 24.66
CA GLY A 365 4.77 5.44 25.97
C GLY A 365 5.79 4.31 25.82
N LEU A 366 6.98 4.63 25.31
CA LEU A 366 8.03 3.66 24.96
C LEU A 366 9.02 3.37 26.11
N SER A 367 8.63 3.63 27.36
CA SER A 367 9.52 3.65 28.53
C SER A 367 9.17 2.55 29.54
N PRO A 368 10.13 1.70 29.98
CA PRO A 368 11.43 1.39 29.36
C PRO A 368 11.30 0.30 28.29
N ILE A 369 11.91 0.50 27.12
CA ILE A 369 11.98 -0.52 26.04
C ILE A 369 13.44 -0.74 25.61
N ASP A 370 13.82 -2.00 25.41
CA ASP A 370 15.05 -2.34 24.68
C ASP A 370 14.72 -2.48 23.19
N PHE A 371 15.21 -1.54 22.37
CA PHE A 371 14.99 -1.55 20.93
C PHE A 371 15.95 -2.49 20.20
N GLY A 372 17.00 -2.98 20.85
CA GLY A 372 17.98 -3.87 20.21
C GLY A 372 18.47 -3.30 18.87
N THR A 373 18.35 -4.09 17.80
CA THR A 373 18.71 -3.71 16.42
C THR A 373 17.50 -3.22 15.61
N ALA A 374 16.45 -2.71 16.24
CA ALA A 374 15.25 -2.25 15.54
C ALA A 374 15.56 -1.17 14.49
N ASP A 375 14.87 -1.24 13.36
CA ASP A 375 14.94 -0.25 12.31
C ASP A 375 13.84 0.80 12.49
N LEU A 376 14.23 2.00 12.92
CA LEU A 376 13.35 3.17 13.09
C LEU A 376 13.49 4.16 11.93
N THR A 377 14.02 3.74 10.78
CA THR A 377 14.27 4.64 9.65
C THR A 377 13.01 5.43 9.29
N ASN A 378 13.08 6.75 9.28
CA ASN A 378 11.97 7.69 9.04
C ASN A 378 10.80 7.62 10.04
N ALA A 379 10.92 6.94 11.18
CA ALA A 379 9.87 6.92 12.20
C ALA A 379 9.67 8.30 12.85
N ASP A 380 8.44 8.58 13.30
CA ASP A 380 8.12 9.80 14.04
C ASP A 380 8.02 9.51 15.54
N LEU A 381 9.03 9.91 16.29
CA LEU A 381 9.14 9.80 17.75
C LEU A 381 8.76 11.12 18.47
N SER A 382 8.14 12.08 17.79
CA SER A 382 7.85 13.39 18.39
C SER A 382 6.97 13.25 19.64
N GLY A 383 7.41 13.80 20.77
CA GLY A 383 6.72 13.70 22.05
C GLY A 383 6.79 12.33 22.73
N ALA A 384 7.47 11.33 22.15
CA ALA A 384 7.54 9.99 22.73
C ALA A 384 8.29 9.97 24.06
N ASN A 385 7.84 9.15 25.00
CA ASN A 385 8.54 8.91 26.26
C ASN A 385 9.51 7.74 26.11
N LEU A 386 10.81 8.05 26.04
CA LEU A 386 11.90 7.09 25.89
C LEU A 386 12.70 6.90 27.18
N SER A 387 12.19 7.36 28.34
CA SER A 387 12.85 7.23 29.64
C SER A 387 13.34 5.79 29.91
N GLY A 388 14.63 5.63 30.18
CA GLY A 388 15.26 4.34 30.46
C GLY A 388 15.37 3.39 29.26
N SER A 389 15.05 3.83 28.04
CA SER A 389 15.07 2.97 26.86
C SER A 389 16.47 2.80 26.29
N ASN A 390 16.70 1.68 25.61
CA ASN A 390 17.97 1.39 24.96
C ASN A 390 17.80 1.38 23.43
N LEU A 391 18.34 2.41 22.77
CA LEU A 391 18.42 2.55 21.31
C LEU A 391 19.87 2.43 20.80
N SER A 392 20.81 1.99 21.63
CA SER A 392 22.26 2.04 21.32
C SER A 392 22.68 1.29 20.04
N ALA A 393 21.87 0.31 19.60
CA ALA A 393 22.09 -0.47 18.38
C ALA A 393 20.96 -0.29 17.34
N ALA A 394 20.02 0.64 17.56
CA ALA A 394 18.92 0.89 16.64
C ALA A 394 19.37 1.74 15.43
N THR A 395 18.69 1.57 14.29
CA THR A 395 18.87 2.45 13.13
C THR A 395 17.93 3.64 13.23
N LEU A 396 18.48 4.86 13.29
CA LEU A 396 17.73 6.10 13.56
C LEU A 396 17.71 7.08 12.36
N ASP A 397 18.09 6.62 11.17
CA ASP A 397 18.16 7.46 9.98
C ASP A 397 16.80 8.12 9.69
N GLY A 398 16.75 9.44 9.50
CA GLY A 398 15.53 10.14 9.12
C GLY A 398 14.47 10.29 10.22
N ILE A 399 14.73 9.90 11.48
CA ILE A 399 13.73 10.03 12.53
C ILE A 399 13.33 11.49 12.76
N LYS A 400 12.07 11.71 13.13
CA LYS A 400 11.60 12.96 13.74
C LYS A 400 11.54 12.75 15.26
N SER A 401 12.02 13.72 16.03
CA SER A 401 12.22 13.52 17.48
C SER A 401 11.89 14.75 18.32
N ASN A 402 11.09 15.68 17.79
CA ASN A 402 10.80 16.91 18.50
C ASN A 402 10.04 16.60 19.79
N GLY A 403 10.64 16.96 20.93
CA GLY A 403 10.00 16.88 22.23
C GLY A 403 10.04 15.52 22.92
N VAL A 404 10.99 14.64 22.58
CA VAL A 404 11.13 13.34 23.26
C VAL A 404 11.38 13.51 24.77
N LEU A 405 10.88 12.61 25.59
CA LEU A 405 11.00 12.67 27.05
C LEU A 405 11.96 11.60 27.58
N GLY A 406 12.70 11.93 28.64
CA GLY A 406 13.50 10.98 29.41
C GLY A 406 14.92 10.76 28.91
N ASP A 407 15.77 10.21 29.78
CA ASP A 407 17.12 9.77 29.43
C ASP A 407 17.07 8.40 28.75
N MET A 408 17.89 8.17 27.73
CA MET A 408 17.93 6.92 26.96
C MET A 408 19.37 6.63 26.50
N ALA A 409 19.68 5.36 26.27
CA ALA A 409 20.94 4.99 25.62
C ALA A 409 20.79 5.17 24.11
N LEU A 410 21.70 5.91 23.49
CA LEU A 410 21.71 6.22 22.06
C LEU A 410 22.97 5.63 21.39
N PRO A 411 22.96 5.47 20.06
CA PRO A 411 24.17 5.16 19.32
C PRO A 411 25.24 6.25 19.54
N PRO A 412 26.56 5.94 19.46
CA PRO A 412 27.63 6.87 19.83
C PRO A 412 27.65 8.22 19.11
N THR A 413 27.08 8.31 17.90
CA THR A 413 27.00 9.54 17.09
C THR A 413 25.73 10.35 17.33
N TRP A 414 24.84 9.87 18.18
CA TRP A 414 23.55 10.48 18.49
C TRP A 414 23.54 11.10 19.88
N LEU A 415 22.91 12.26 19.99
CA LEU A 415 22.76 13.01 21.23
C LEU A 415 21.28 13.28 21.50
N ASN A 416 20.89 13.22 22.78
CA ASN A 416 19.65 13.81 23.25
C ASN A 416 19.96 15.23 23.74
N ILE A 417 19.65 16.24 22.92
CA ILE A 417 19.95 17.64 23.22
C ILE A 417 18.74 18.27 23.90
N ARG A 418 18.95 18.87 25.08
CA ARG A 418 17.91 19.55 25.85
C ARG A 418 18.25 21.01 26.08
N GLY A 419 17.22 21.85 26.09
CA GLY A 419 17.33 23.24 26.56
C GLY A 419 17.42 23.30 28.08
N CYS A 420 17.96 24.40 28.61
CA CYS A 420 18.25 24.57 30.05
C CYS A 420 17.02 24.51 30.99
N ALA A 421 15.80 24.43 30.47
CA ALA A 421 14.56 24.47 31.26
C ALA A 421 13.47 23.46 30.84
N CYS A 422 13.74 22.57 29.88
CA CYS A 422 12.69 21.69 29.32
C CYS A 422 12.99 20.20 29.59
N PRO A 423 12.01 19.40 30.07
CA PRO A 423 12.15 17.95 30.17
C PRO A 423 12.20 17.27 28.80
N SER A 424 11.78 18.00 27.76
CA SER A 424 11.74 17.57 26.37
C SER A 424 13.08 17.79 25.68
N GLY A 425 13.52 16.79 24.92
CA GLY A 425 14.75 16.83 24.13
C GLY A 425 14.50 16.70 22.64
N LEU A 426 15.59 16.86 21.89
CA LEU A 426 15.68 16.64 20.45
C LEU A 426 16.79 15.61 20.21
N LEU A 427 16.45 14.49 19.57
CA LEU A 427 17.45 13.49 19.18
C LEU A 427 18.13 13.96 17.90
N VAL A 428 19.43 14.19 17.99
CA VAL A 428 20.25 14.72 16.88
C VAL A 428 21.42 13.78 16.62
N GLY A 429 21.55 13.36 15.36
CA GLY A 429 22.64 12.53 14.86
C GLY A 429 22.60 12.48 13.34
N PRO A 430 23.42 11.62 12.72
CA PRO A 430 23.46 11.48 11.26
C PRO A 430 22.08 11.25 10.66
N LYS A 431 21.78 11.97 9.57
CA LYS A 431 20.52 11.87 8.81
C LYS A 431 19.24 12.12 9.60
N ALA A 432 19.30 12.66 10.82
CA ALA A 432 18.12 13.06 11.57
C ALA A 432 17.24 14.00 10.73
N ASN A 433 15.92 13.83 10.81
CA ASN A 433 14.99 14.75 10.17
C ASN A 433 14.67 15.88 11.14
N LEU A 434 15.32 17.02 10.92
CA LEU A 434 15.15 18.22 11.73
C LEU A 434 14.11 19.17 11.13
N ALA A 435 13.35 18.75 10.11
CA ALA A 435 12.33 19.60 9.53
C ALA A 435 11.23 19.93 10.55
N GLY A 436 10.95 21.23 10.76
CA GLY A 436 10.00 21.70 11.77
C GLY A 436 10.51 21.60 13.21
N ALA A 437 11.78 21.27 13.44
CA ALA A 437 12.34 21.20 14.79
C ALA A 437 12.47 22.61 15.40
N ASP A 438 12.15 22.72 16.70
CA ASP A 438 12.45 23.91 17.49
C ASP A 438 13.81 23.74 18.16
N ILE A 439 14.79 24.54 17.74
CA ILE A 439 16.15 24.51 18.29
C ILE A 439 16.41 25.64 19.30
N THR A 440 15.36 26.29 19.79
CA THR A 440 15.45 27.40 20.75
C THR A 440 16.27 27.00 21.98
N TYR A 441 17.35 27.74 22.22
CA TYR A 441 18.29 27.54 23.33
C TYR A 441 18.97 26.17 23.41
N LEU A 442 18.98 25.40 22.32
CA LEU A 442 19.73 24.14 22.27
C LEU A 442 21.22 24.41 22.07
N ASN A 443 22.07 23.66 22.77
CA ASN A 443 23.51 23.60 22.51
C ASN A 443 23.81 22.38 21.65
N MET A 444 24.08 22.61 20.37
CA MET A 444 24.35 21.59 19.36
C MET A 444 25.82 21.49 19.00
N ALA A 445 26.74 22.10 19.75
CA ALA A 445 28.16 22.18 19.37
C ALA A 445 28.83 20.81 19.12
N ALA A 446 28.42 19.79 19.87
CA ALA A 446 28.93 18.42 19.75
C ALA A 446 28.09 17.51 18.85
N ALA A 447 27.02 18.04 18.24
CA ALA A 447 26.10 17.25 17.44
C ALA A 447 26.72 16.87 16.09
N THR A 448 26.51 15.62 15.67
CA THR A 448 26.82 15.18 14.31
C THR A 448 25.62 15.46 13.42
N LEU A 449 25.78 16.39 12.46
CA LEU A 449 24.70 16.82 11.56
C LEU A 449 24.87 16.30 10.12
N THR A 450 25.76 15.34 9.90
CA THR A 450 25.97 14.74 8.56
C THR A 450 24.67 14.17 8.01
N GLY A 451 24.25 14.59 6.82
CA GLY A 451 23.06 14.05 6.16
C GLY A 451 21.72 14.55 6.69
N VAL A 452 21.69 15.48 7.66
CA VAL A 452 20.43 15.90 8.28
C VAL A 452 19.51 16.56 7.25
N ARG A 453 18.23 16.19 7.30
CA ARG A 453 17.19 16.87 6.53
C ARG A 453 16.77 18.13 7.27
N SER A 454 16.81 19.27 6.59
CA SER A 454 16.42 20.55 7.16
C SER A 454 15.26 21.21 6.42
N GLY A 455 14.50 22.03 7.15
CA GLY A 455 13.41 22.83 6.60
C GLY A 455 12.45 23.31 7.69
N SER A 456 12.01 24.56 7.62
CA SER A 456 11.12 25.14 8.63
C SER A 456 11.61 24.98 10.08
N VAL A 457 12.93 24.90 10.30
CA VAL A 457 13.54 24.89 11.63
C VAL A 457 13.29 26.25 12.28
N THR A 458 12.80 26.24 13.52
CA THR A 458 12.48 27.46 14.26
C THR A 458 13.41 27.66 15.44
N GLY A 459 13.43 28.90 15.95
CA GLY A 459 14.16 29.24 17.15
C GLY A 459 15.59 29.72 16.91
N ARG A 460 16.23 30.18 18.00
CA ARG A 460 17.64 30.56 18.00
C ARG A 460 18.43 29.56 18.84
N SER A 461 19.27 28.77 18.19
CA SER A 461 20.24 27.91 18.87
C SER A 461 21.22 28.73 19.70
N TYR A 462 21.64 28.17 20.84
CA TYR A 462 22.71 28.76 21.65
C TYR A 462 24.05 28.59 20.94
N LEU A 463 24.28 27.43 20.33
CA LEU A 463 25.52 27.10 19.63
C LEU A 463 25.28 25.99 18.61
N LEU A 464 25.64 26.24 17.34
CA LEU A 464 25.68 25.22 16.28
C LEU A 464 27.10 24.64 16.17
N PRO A 465 27.29 23.45 15.57
CA PRO A 465 28.61 22.96 15.21
C PRO A 465 29.36 23.95 14.30
N ALA A 466 30.69 23.91 14.34
CA ALA A 466 31.51 24.76 13.48
C ALA A 466 31.17 24.53 11.99
N GLY A 467 31.02 25.62 11.23
CA GLY A 467 30.66 25.58 9.81
C GLY A 467 29.16 25.41 9.52
N TRP A 468 28.30 25.37 10.55
CA TRP A 468 26.85 25.33 10.40
C TRP A 468 26.19 26.67 10.73
N VAL A 469 25.20 27.03 9.93
CA VAL A 469 24.39 28.24 10.11
C VAL A 469 22.90 27.93 9.97
N LEU A 470 22.04 28.77 10.55
CA LEU A 470 20.59 28.71 10.33
C LEU A 470 20.20 29.87 9.40
N LEU A 471 19.75 29.56 8.19
CA LEU A 471 19.35 30.52 7.16
C LEU A 471 17.91 30.23 6.72
N GLN A 472 16.99 31.18 6.88
CA GLN A 472 15.57 31.03 6.52
C GLN A 472 14.89 29.73 7.03
N GLY A 473 15.26 29.26 8.22
CA GLY A 473 14.72 28.01 8.77
C GLY A 473 15.36 26.73 8.19
N TYR A 474 16.52 26.84 7.54
CA TYR A 474 17.34 25.72 7.09
C TYR A 474 18.68 25.73 7.80
N LEU A 475 19.06 24.61 8.38
CA LEU A 475 20.40 24.33 8.87
C LEU A 475 21.28 24.03 7.65
N VAL A 476 22.17 24.96 7.34
CA VAL A 476 23.08 24.89 6.20
C VAL A 476 24.49 24.59 6.71
N GLY A 477 25.07 23.52 6.19
CA GLY A 477 26.42 23.05 6.52
C GLY A 477 26.74 21.77 5.75
N PRO A 478 27.92 21.17 5.97
CA PRO A 478 28.38 20.02 5.21
C PRO A 478 27.41 18.83 5.27
N SER A 479 27.18 18.21 4.12
CA SER A 479 26.32 17.04 3.94
C SER A 479 24.85 17.25 4.29
N ALA A 480 24.37 18.49 4.46
CA ALA A 480 22.95 18.74 4.70
C ALA A 480 22.09 18.31 3.49
N ASP A 481 20.92 17.71 3.75
CA ASP A 481 19.87 17.51 2.76
C ASP A 481 18.99 18.77 2.74
N LEU A 482 19.19 19.57 1.69
CA LEU A 482 18.54 20.86 1.43
C LEU A 482 17.71 20.83 0.14
N ARG A 483 17.24 19.64 -0.26
CA ARG A 483 16.39 19.49 -1.45
C ARG A 483 15.14 20.34 -1.34
N GLY A 484 14.84 21.11 -2.39
CA GLY A 484 13.70 22.02 -2.42
C GLY A 484 13.78 23.18 -1.42
N ALA A 485 14.94 23.43 -0.79
CA ALA A 485 15.09 24.52 0.15
C ALA A 485 14.93 25.88 -0.54
N ASN A 486 14.24 26.83 0.10
CA ASN A 486 14.27 28.22 -0.34
C ASN A 486 15.42 28.95 0.38
N LEU A 487 16.51 29.14 -0.36
CA LEU A 487 17.71 29.86 0.06
C LEU A 487 17.91 31.10 -0.81
N SER A 488 16.86 31.63 -1.45
CA SER A 488 16.95 32.82 -2.29
C SER A 488 17.31 34.07 -1.48
N ASN A 489 18.05 34.99 -2.09
CA ASN A 489 18.48 36.25 -1.50
C ASN A 489 19.29 36.07 -0.18
N GLN A 490 20.01 34.95 -0.04
CA GLN A 490 20.83 34.66 1.14
C GLN A 490 22.32 34.83 0.84
N SER A 491 23.12 35.11 1.87
CA SER A 491 24.58 35.01 1.77
C SER A 491 25.01 33.62 2.28
N LEU A 492 25.63 32.85 1.39
CA LEU A 492 26.26 31.56 1.69
C LEU A 492 27.80 31.67 1.62
N ASP A 493 28.32 32.89 1.73
CA ASP A 493 29.74 33.20 1.62
C ASP A 493 30.54 32.47 2.70
N GLY A 494 31.65 31.84 2.29
CA GLY A 494 32.55 31.11 3.18
C GLY A 494 31.98 29.80 3.76
N LEU A 495 30.74 29.42 3.43
CA LEU A 495 30.15 28.17 3.93
C LEU A 495 30.77 26.95 3.26
N ASN A 496 30.78 25.84 3.98
CA ASN A 496 31.19 24.55 3.43
C ASN A 496 29.95 23.75 3.00
N LEU A 497 29.79 23.59 1.69
CA LEU A 497 28.68 22.84 1.06
C LEU A 497 29.13 21.46 0.55
N THR A 498 30.24 20.94 1.06
CA THR A 498 30.71 19.58 0.72
C THR A 498 29.61 18.56 0.99
N ASP A 499 29.33 17.68 0.02
CA ASP A 499 28.30 16.63 0.07
C ASP A 499 26.84 17.11 0.29
N VAL A 500 26.58 18.42 0.18
CA VAL A 500 25.21 18.95 0.32
C VAL A 500 24.35 18.56 -0.89
N ASP A 501 23.08 18.25 -0.65
CA ASP A 501 22.09 18.04 -1.71
C ASP A 501 21.19 19.27 -1.86
N LEU A 502 21.35 20.01 -2.96
CA LEU A 502 20.57 21.20 -3.32
C LEU A 502 19.51 20.90 -4.39
N THR A 503 19.21 19.64 -4.71
CA THR A 503 18.29 19.32 -5.83
C THR A 503 16.96 20.07 -5.68
N GLY A 504 16.59 20.86 -6.69
CA GLY A 504 15.38 21.68 -6.70
C GLY A 504 15.34 22.84 -5.70
N ALA A 505 16.44 23.16 -5.02
CA ALA A 505 16.52 24.32 -4.14
C ALA A 505 16.47 25.63 -4.93
N ASP A 506 15.83 26.65 -4.37
CA ASP A 506 15.87 28.02 -4.88
C ASP A 506 17.06 28.75 -4.26
N ILE A 507 18.08 29.02 -5.07
CA ILE A 507 19.28 29.76 -4.68
C ILE A 507 19.41 31.08 -5.45
N THR A 508 18.30 31.59 -6.01
CA THR A 508 18.31 32.82 -6.82
C THR A 508 18.73 34.03 -5.99
N ASN A 509 19.51 34.93 -6.60
CA ASN A 509 20.04 36.15 -5.98
C ASN A 509 20.89 35.92 -4.70
N SER A 510 21.41 34.72 -4.49
CA SER A 510 22.25 34.39 -3.34
C SER A 510 23.74 34.53 -3.66
N THR A 511 24.56 34.81 -2.63
CA THR A 511 26.01 34.97 -2.79
C THR A 511 26.78 33.75 -2.28
N PHE A 512 27.89 33.43 -2.95
CA PHE A 512 28.70 32.22 -2.72
C PHE A 512 30.20 32.50 -2.69
N VAL A 513 30.60 33.69 -2.25
CA VAL A 513 32.00 34.12 -2.23
C VAL A 513 32.78 33.28 -1.21
N GLY A 514 33.79 32.55 -1.68
CA GLY A 514 34.61 31.69 -0.83
C GLY A 514 33.89 30.44 -0.30
N THR A 515 32.72 30.10 -0.85
CA THR A 515 32.00 28.86 -0.53
C THR A 515 32.81 27.65 -0.99
N THR A 516 32.90 26.62 -0.16
CA THR A 516 33.53 25.34 -0.53
C THR A 516 32.49 24.45 -1.20
N TRP A 517 32.79 24.04 -2.43
CA TRP A 517 32.00 23.13 -3.23
C TRP A 517 32.79 21.86 -3.46
N SER A 518 32.25 20.71 -3.07
CA SER A 518 32.89 19.42 -3.27
C SER A 518 31.84 18.33 -3.17
N ASN A 519 31.63 17.58 -4.25
CA ASN A 519 30.60 16.55 -4.30
C ASN A 519 29.20 17.06 -3.90
N THR A 520 28.91 18.34 -4.15
CA THR A 520 27.61 18.94 -3.90
C THR A 520 26.67 18.55 -5.05
N THR A 521 25.48 18.06 -4.75
CA THR A 521 24.42 17.90 -5.77
C THR A 521 23.78 19.25 -6.01
N CYS A 522 23.90 19.77 -7.22
CA CYS A 522 23.39 21.07 -7.64
C CYS A 522 21.86 21.06 -7.83
N VAL A 523 21.29 22.23 -8.07
CA VAL A 523 19.83 22.42 -8.15
C VAL A 523 19.16 21.63 -9.28
N ASP A 524 19.89 21.34 -10.34
CA ASP A 524 19.50 20.53 -11.50
C ASP A 524 19.81 19.03 -11.33
N GLY A 525 20.39 18.63 -10.19
CA GLY A 525 20.82 17.26 -9.89
C GLY A 525 22.22 16.90 -10.38
N SER A 526 22.92 17.82 -11.05
CA SER A 526 24.32 17.62 -11.47
C SER A 526 25.29 17.66 -10.27
N ASN A 527 26.50 17.13 -10.40
CA ASN A 527 27.50 17.19 -9.33
C ASN A 527 28.40 18.40 -9.51
N SER A 528 28.60 19.22 -8.49
CA SER A 528 29.43 20.43 -8.56
C SER A 528 30.84 20.16 -9.10
N SER A 529 31.41 18.99 -8.79
CA SER A 529 32.77 18.59 -9.17
C SER A 529 32.97 18.41 -10.68
N ILE A 530 31.90 18.25 -11.47
CA ILE A 530 32.00 18.09 -12.93
C ILE A 530 32.03 19.43 -13.67
N HIS A 531 31.66 20.52 -13.00
CA HIS A 531 31.65 21.85 -13.60
C HIS A 531 33.03 22.50 -13.52
N ILE A 532 33.41 23.25 -14.55
CA ILE A 532 34.66 24.03 -14.51
C ILE A 532 34.53 25.09 -13.40
N GLY A 533 35.51 25.12 -12.49
CA GLY A 533 35.45 25.90 -11.26
C GLY A 533 34.88 25.15 -10.05
N GLY A 534 34.39 23.91 -10.24
CA GLY A 534 34.00 23.00 -9.17
C GLY A 534 32.75 23.42 -8.38
N SER A 535 31.88 24.28 -8.93
CA SER A 535 30.75 24.88 -8.21
C SER A 535 29.40 24.64 -8.90
N CYS A 536 28.30 24.86 -8.19
CA CYS A 536 26.94 24.80 -8.76
C CYS A 536 26.49 26.09 -9.46
N LEU A 537 27.37 27.08 -9.62
CA LEU A 537 26.99 28.36 -10.23
C LEU A 537 26.67 28.22 -11.72
N ASN A 538 27.36 27.32 -12.42
CA ASN A 538 27.13 27.08 -13.86
C ASN A 538 25.86 26.25 -14.11
N ALA A 539 25.40 25.46 -13.14
CA ALA A 539 24.14 24.71 -13.23
C ALA A 539 22.89 25.63 -13.26
N LEU A 540 23.06 26.92 -13.03
CA LEU A 540 22.00 27.94 -13.13
C LEU A 540 21.99 28.65 -14.50
N ASP A 541 23.00 28.45 -15.34
CA ASP A 541 23.09 29.09 -16.64
C ASP A 541 22.22 28.34 -17.66
N THR A 542 21.09 28.96 -18.00
CA THR A 542 20.11 28.42 -18.96
C THR A 542 20.21 29.09 -20.32
N THR A 543 21.16 30.01 -20.50
CA THR A 543 21.30 30.80 -21.72
C THR A 543 22.35 30.18 -22.62
N ALA A 544 21.97 29.87 -23.87
CA ALA A 544 22.95 29.44 -24.85
C ALA A 544 23.89 30.59 -25.25
N PRO A 545 25.16 30.31 -25.60
CA PRO A 545 26.10 31.30 -26.09
C PRO A 545 25.49 32.20 -27.15
N ALA A 546 25.65 33.51 -26.99
CA ALA A 546 25.09 34.50 -27.90
C ALA A 546 26.13 34.97 -28.94
N GLY A 547 25.66 35.61 -30.02
CA GLY A 547 26.53 36.06 -31.10
C GLY A 547 26.87 34.92 -32.06
N GLY A 548 28.14 34.79 -32.43
CA GLY A 548 28.59 33.83 -33.43
C GLY A 548 28.17 34.24 -34.85
N SER A 549 29.11 34.27 -35.79
CA SER A 549 28.78 34.50 -37.20
C SER A 549 29.67 33.68 -38.11
N LEU A 550 29.14 33.29 -39.26
CA LEU A 550 29.82 32.47 -40.25
C LEU A 550 29.46 33.03 -41.63
N THR A 551 30.44 33.35 -42.47
CA THR A 551 30.22 33.92 -43.81
C THR A 551 31.13 33.26 -44.82
N VAL A 552 30.58 32.76 -45.93
CA VAL A 552 31.35 32.18 -47.03
C VAL A 552 30.94 32.83 -48.34
N ASN A 553 31.92 33.27 -49.15
CA ASN A 553 31.70 34.00 -50.39
C ASN A 553 30.74 35.20 -50.26
N GLY A 554 30.81 35.91 -49.12
CA GLY A 554 29.94 37.05 -48.84
C GLY A 554 28.49 36.69 -48.48
N VAL A 555 28.14 35.40 -48.42
CA VAL A 555 26.83 34.93 -47.94
C VAL A 555 26.93 34.57 -46.46
N SER A 556 26.16 35.27 -45.63
CA SER A 556 26.11 35.01 -44.19
C SER A 556 25.24 33.79 -43.88
N ALA A 557 25.73 32.96 -42.95
CA ALA A 557 25.03 31.82 -42.39
C ALA A 557 23.82 32.25 -41.56
N THR A 558 22.83 31.37 -41.50
CA THR A 558 21.67 31.50 -40.62
C THR A 558 21.49 30.20 -39.83
N ALA A 559 20.72 30.23 -38.74
CA ALA A 559 20.44 29.04 -37.93
C ALA A 559 19.75 27.91 -38.74
N GLY A 560 18.91 28.27 -39.73
CA GLY A 560 18.29 27.30 -40.65
C GLY A 560 19.22 26.78 -41.75
N GLY A 561 20.40 27.37 -41.90
CA GLY A 561 21.34 27.12 -42.98
C GLY A 561 21.22 28.09 -44.15
N SER A 562 22.36 28.42 -44.76
CA SER A 562 22.45 29.19 -46.00
C SER A 562 23.20 28.40 -47.07
N THR A 563 23.14 28.84 -48.33
CA THR A 563 23.87 28.19 -49.43
C THR A 563 24.63 29.21 -50.25
N SER A 564 25.88 28.91 -50.57
CA SER A 564 26.74 29.68 -51.47
C SER A 564 27.32 28.77 -52.55
N TYR A 565 27.74 29.36 -53.67
CA TYR A 565 28.30 28.62 -54.81
C TYR A 565 29.76 29.02 -55.05
N SER A 566 30.57 28.08 -55.54
CA SER A 566 31.98 28.30 -55.90
C SER A 566 32.40 27.38 -57.06
N THR A 567 33.40 27.81 -57.82
CA THR A 567 34.03 27.02 -58.89
C THR A 567 35.25 26.21 -58.42
N GLY A 568 35.56 26.20 -57.12
CA GLY A 568 36.67 25.42 -56.55
C GLY A 568 37.51 26.18 -55.52
N THR A 569 37.48 27.51 -55.54
CA THR A 569 38.18 28.36 -54.56
C THR A 569 37.16 29.27 -53.89
N PHE A 570 37.16 29.34 -52.56
CA PHE A 570 36.28 30.23 -51.81
C PHE A 570 36.91 30.69 -50.51
N ASN A 571 36.56 31.90 -50.11
CA ASN A 571 36.98 32.49 -48.85
C ASN A 571 35.80 32.54 -47.90
N GLY A 572 36.07 32.34 -46.63
CA GLY A 572 35.12 32.66 -45.58
C GLY A 572 35.80 33.05 -44.28
N SER A 573 35.01 33.69 -43.43
CA SER A 573 35.36 34.09 -42.08
C SER A 573 34.28 33.66 -41.10
N PHE A 574 34.67 33.57 -39.83
CA PHE A 574 33.74 33.39 -38.72
C PHE A 574 34.15 34.28 -37.55
N THR A 575 33.18 34.62 -36.71
CA THR A 575 33.39 35.22 -35.40
C THR A 575 32.81 34.29 -34.36
N ASP A 576 33.56 34.07 -33.28
CA ASP A 576 33.16 33.18 -32.21
C ASP A 576 31.87 33.61 -31.51
N PHE A 577 31.19 32.64 -30.89
CA PHE A 577 30.15 32.94 -29.91
C PHE A 577 30.79 33.57 -28.68
N THR A 578 29.99 34.32 -27.93
CA THR A 578 30.39 34.96 -26.68
C THR A 578 29.46 34.53 -25.57
N ASP A 579 30.07 34.09 -24.48
CA ASP A 579 29.38 33.76 -23.24
C ASP A 579 30.32 34.02 -22.06
N ALA A 580 29.78 34.38 -20.89
CA ALA A 580 30.58 34.55 -19.68
C ALA A 580 31.24 33.23 -19.23
N ALA A 581 30.60 32.11 -19.54
CA ALA A 581 31.04 30.75 -19.23
C ALA A 581 31.25 29.93 -20.51
N LEU A 582 31.83 30.53 -21.57
CA LEU A 582 32.05 29.82 -22.84
C LEU A 582 33.07 28.69 -22.69
N ALA A 583 32.68 27.45 -23.02
CA ALA A 583 33.54 26.27 -22.95
C ALA A 583 34.35 26.07 -24.24
N SER A 584 33.69 26.23 -25.40
CA SER A 584 34.34 26.04 -26.69
C SER A 584 33.65 26.78 -27.84
N ASN A 585 34.44 27.13 -28.85
CA ASN A 585 33.98 27.48 -30.19
C ASN A 585 34.62 26.50 -31.17
N THR A 586 33.80 25.71 -31.86
CA THR A 586 34.30 24.71 -32.80
C THR A 586 33.71 24.94 -34.17
N VAL A 587 34.56 25.05 -35.18
CA VAL A 587 34.17 25.03 -36.58
C VAL A 587 34.41 23.63 -37.13
N THR A 588 33.37 23.04 -37.71
CA THR A 588 33.43 21.73 -38.35
C THR A 588 33.04 21.81 -39.82
N ARG A 589 33.53 20.85 -40.61
CA ARG A 589 33.20 20.69 -42.03
C ARG A 589 32.73 19.25 -42.30
N SER A 590 31.56 19.12 -42.92
CA SER A 590 31.07 17.87 -43.51
C SER A 590 31.13 17.94 -45.04
N VAL A 591 31.49 16.84 -45.68
CA VAL A 591 31.45 16.70 -47.15
C VAL A 591 30.19 15.92 -47.54
N GLY A 592 29.43 16.45 -48.50
CA GLY A 592 28.21 15.85 -49.03
C GLY A 592 28.23 15.74 -50.55
N THR A 593 27.22 15.05 -51.07
CA THR A 593 27.04 14.88 -52.51
C THR A 593 26.30 16.06 -53.11
N ASN A 594 26.76 16.52 -54.27
CA ASN A 594 26.08 17.52 -55.09
C ASN A 594 25.38 16.82 -56.25
N THR A 595 24.05 16.82 -56.26
CA THR A 595 23.24 16.30 -57.38
C THR A 595 22.48 17.46 -58.00
N ALA A 596 22.88 17.88 -59.20
CA ALA A 596 22.24 18.96 -59.96
C ALA A 596 22.05 20.27 -59.17
N GLY A 597 23.03 20.65 -58.33
CA GLY A 597 22.98 21.89 -57.55
C GLY A 597 22.19 21.77 -56.24
N VAL A 598 21.83 20.55 -55.83
CA VAL A 598 21.22 20.25 -54.54
C VAL A 598 22.17 19.40 -53.71
N CYS A 599 22.41 19.82 -52.47
CA CYS A 599 23.25 19.10 -51.53
C CYS A 599 22.48 18.04 -50.75
N SER A 600 23.07 16.85 -50.63
CA SER A 600 22.54 15.75 -49.85
C SER A 600 23.67 14.92 -49.23
N SER A 601 23.33 14.00 -48.32
CA SER A 601 24.24 12.96 -47.82
C SER A 601 25.57 13.48 -47.27
N PHE A 602 25.51 14.44 -46.33
CA PHE A 602 26.70 14.91 -45.62
C PHE A 602 27.27 13.81 -44.72
N GLY A 603 28.54 13.49 -44.89
CA GLY A 603 29.30 12.61 -44.01
C GLY A 603 29.73 13.28 -42.70
N ASP A 604 30.63 12.63 -41.99
CA ASP A 604 31.08 13.05 -40.66
C ASP A 604 31.60 14.49 -40.64
N ALA A 605 31.25 15.21 -39.58
CA ALA A 605 31.72 16.57 -39.33
C ALA A 605 33.11 16.51 -38.69
N LEU A 606 34.11 17.07 -39.37
CA LEU A 606 35.49 17.11 -38.88
C LEU A 606 35.89 18.53 -38.48
N PRO A 607 36.58 18.75 -37.35
CA PRO A 607 37.08 20.07 -36.97
C PRO A 607 38.03 20.63 -38.03
N VAL A 608 37.87 21.91 -38.38
CA VAL A 608 38.73 22.60 -39.33
C VAL A 608 39.20 23.94 -38.75
N PRO A 609 40.47 24.34 -39.00
CA PRO A 609 41.00 25.61 -38.50
C PRO A 609 40.54 26.83 -39.32
N SER A 610 39.90 26.61 -40.46
CA SER A 610 39.53 27.63 -41.45
C SER A 610 38.33 27.14 -42.25
N ILE A 611 37.53 28.09 -42.74
CA ILE A 611 36.44 27.83 -43.70
C ILE A 611 36.80 28.22 -45.14
N SER A 612 37.98 28.78 -45.37
CA SER A 612 38.48 29.12 -46.71
C SER A 612 39.17 27.91 -47.34
N GLU A 613 38.92 27.66 -48.63
CA GLU A 613 39.46 26.54 -49.41
C GLU A 613 40.04 27.04 -50.74
N ALA A 614 41.26 26.59 -51.05
CA ALA A 614 41.96 26.99 -52.28
C ALA A 614 41.67 26.07 -53.49
N SER A 615 41.38 24.79 -53.25
CA SER A 615 41.23 23.75 -54.28
C SER A 615 40.18 22.70 -53.88
N ALA A 616 38.98 23.14 -53.53
CA ALA A 616 37.87 22.25 -53.18
C ALA A 616 37.42 21.43 -54.41
N VAL A 617 37.20 20.14 -54.19
CA VAL A 617 36.69 19.22 -55.23
C VAL A 617 35.20 19.50 -55.46
N VAL A 618 34.70 19.21 -56.66
CA VAL A 618 33.26 19.32 -56.96
C VAL A 618 32.45 18.48 -55.97
N GLY A 619 31.51 19.12 -55.28
CA GLY A 619 30.76 18.52 -54.17
C GLY A 619 30.07 19.56 -53.31
N CYS A 620 29.55 19.13 -52.16
CA CYS A 620 28.94 20.01 -51.17
C CYS A 620 29.76 20.02 -49.88
N TYR A 621 29.96 21.20 -49.30
CA TYR A 621 30.69 21.36 -48.04
C TYR A 621 29.82 22.11 -47.06
N ARG A 622 29.43 21.47 -45.97
CA ARG A 622 28.66 22.11 -44.90
C ARG A 622 29.60 22.48 -43.77
N TYR A 623 29.68 23.78 -43.48
CA TYR A 623 30.40 24.32 -42.35
C TYR A 623 29.43 24.66 -41.24
N VAL A 624 29.75 24.25 -40.02
CA VAL A 624 28.96 24.54 -38.82
C VAL A 624 29.91 25.15 -37.78
N LEU A 625 29.60 26.36 -37.33
CA LEU A 625 30.21 26.95 -36.14
C LEU A 625 29.28 26.66 -34.95
N THR A 626 29.81 26.01 -33.92
CA THR A 626 29.07 25.69 -32.69
C THR A 626 29.77 26.33 -31.49
N GLY A 627 29.03 27.13 -30.74
CA GLY A 627 29.39 27.60 -29.41
C GLY A 627 28.75 26.70 -28.37
N LEU A 628 29.54 26.23 -27.41
CA LEU A 628 29.09 25.45 -26.26
C LEU A 628 29.58 26.15 -25.00
N ASP A 629 28.69 26.46 -24.07
CA ASP A 629 29.07 26.96 -22.75
C ASP A 629 29.40 25.81 -21.78
N LEU A 630 29.80 26.18 -20.56
CA LEU A 630 30.15 25.27 -19.48
C LEU A 630 28.93 24.66 -18.77
N ALA A 631 27.72 25.13 -19.07
CA ALA A 631 26.45 24.57 -18.61
C ALA A 631 25.85 23.55 -19.61
N GLY A 632 26.46 23.42 -20.79
CA GLY A 632 26.03 22.50 -21.84
C GLY A 632 25.00 23.10 -22.81
N ASN A 633 24.65 24.38 -22.69
CA ASN A 633 23.82 25.04 -23.69
C ASN A 633 24.65 25.29 -24.95
N SER A 634 24.03 25.11 -26.11
CA SER A 634 24.71 25.27 -27.40
C SER A 634 23.94 26.14 -28.37
N SER A 635 24.70 26.94 -29.12
CA SER A 635 24.24 27.71 -30.26
C SER A 635 25.05 27.30 -31.48
N SER A 636 24.40 27.20 -32.64
CA SER A 636 25.13 26.93 -33.89
C SER A 636 24.59 27.71 -35.07
N VAL A 637 25.49 28.04 -35.99
CA VAL A 637 25.18 28.64 -37.28
C VAL A 637 25.85 27.82 -38.38
N GLN A 638 25.14 27.60 -39.49
CA GLN A 638 25.63 26.73 -40.56
C GLN A 638 25.49 27.33 -41.96
N THR A 639 26.40 26.97 -42.85
CA THR A 639 26.34 27.30 -44.28
C THR A 639 26.81 26.14 -45.14
N THR A 640 26.26 26.04 -46.33
CA THR A 640 26.61 25.02 -47.31
C THR A 640 27.21 25.66 -48.55
N VAL A 641 28.41 25.22 -48.94
CA VAL A 641 29.08 25.65 -50.15
C VAL A 641 28.93 24.56 -51.21
N ILE A 642 28.30 24.89 -52.33
CA ILE A 642 28.22 24.04 -53.50
C ILE A 642 29.40 24.36 -54.40
N VAL A 643 30.31 23.41 -54.54
CA VAL A 643 31.45 23.50 -55.45
C VAL A 643 31.09 22.74 -56.72
N GLY A 644 30.95 23.45 -57.85
CA GLY A 644 30.52 22.87 -59.12
C GLY A 644 29.79 23.88 -60.00
N ALA A 645 29.27 23.43 -61.15
CA ALA A 645 28.49 24.29 -62.03
C ALA A 645 27.25 24.83 -61.28
N ALA A 646 27.14 26.16 -61.20
CA ALA A 646 25.91 26.80 -60.72
C ALA A 646 24.73 26.30 -61.55
N PRO A 647 23.53 26.14 -60.97
CA PRO A 647 22.35 25.74 -61.75
C PRO A 647 22.21 26.70 -62.93
N THR A 648 22.25 26.16 -64.15
CA THR A 648 21.98 26.93 -65.36
C THR A 648 20.53 27.40 -65.27
N THR A 649 20.35 28.72 -65.19
CA THR A 649 19.04 29.36 -65.30
C THR A 649 18.49 29.07 -66.69
N THR A 650 17.72 28.00 -66.82
CA THR A 650 16.90 27.77 -68.01
C THR A 650 15.75 28.77 -67.93
N ALA A 651 15.81 29.80 -68.78
CA ALA A 651 14.69 30.70 -68.99
C ALA A 651 13.45 29.87 -69.34
N ALA A 652 12.34 30.09 -68.61
CA ALA A 652 11.06 29.51 -68.97
C ALA A 652 10.70 29.94 -70.41
N THR A 653 10.21 28.97 -71.16
CA THR A 653 9.77 29.03 -72.56
C THR A 653 9.03 30.31 -72.95
N SER A 654 9.43 30.92 -74.07
CA SER A 654 8.63 31.94 -74.75
C SER A 654 7.38 31.28 -75.35
N GLY A 655 6.19 31.74 -74.96
CA GLY A 655 4.92 31.33 -75.56
C GLY A 655 3.99 32.53 -75.74
N THR A 656 3.17 32.50 -76.78
CA THR A 656 2.11 33.49 -77.04
C THR A 656 0.87 33.08 -76.25
N TYR A 657 0.38 33.92 -75.34
CA TYR A 657 -0.79 33.61 -74.50
C TYR A 657 -1.99 34.48 -74.91
N LYS A 658 -3.17 33.89 -75.11
CA LYS A 658 -4.40 34.64 -75.42
C LYS A 658 -4.94 35.37 -74.19
N VAL A 659 -5.59 36.52 -74.43
CA VAL A 659 -6.27 37.34 -73.41
C VAL A 659 -7.21 36.50 -72.54
N GLY A 660 -7.04 36.57 -71.21
CA GLY A 660 -7.93 35.97 -70.21
C GLY A 660 -7.38 34.77 -69.40
N TYR A 661 -6.17 34.30 -69.66
CA TYR A 661 -5.56 33.20 -68.88
C TYR A 661 -4.90 33.68 -67.58
N ARG A 662 -4.95 32.85 -66.52
CA ARG A 662 -4.21 33.02 -65.27
C ARG A 662 -2.90 32.24 -65.34
N ILE A 663 -1.79 32.89 -64.99
CA ILE A 663 -0.48 32.24 -64.88
C ILE A 663 -0.12 32.12 -63.39
N THR A 664 0.24 30.90 -62.98
CA THR A 664 0.74 30.61 -61.64
C THR A 664 2.14 30.03 -61.75
N CYS A 665 3.15 30.70 -61.19
CA CYS A 665 4.51 30.19 -61.12
C CYS A 665 4.75 29.52 -59.78
N ASN A 666 5.16 28.25 -59.79
CA ASN A 666 5.35 27.43 -58.57
C ASN A 666 6.81 27.38 -58.08
N ALA A 667 7.76 28.16 -58.64
CA ALA A 667 9.16 28.14 -58.22
C ALA A 667 9.85 29.52 -58.32
N VAL A 668 10.81 29.77 -57.41
CA VAL A 668 11.63 31.00 -57.32
C VAL A 668 12.92 30.81 -58.11
N ALA A 669 13.26 31.76 -58.99
CA ALA A 669 14.59 31.86 -59.60
C ALA A 669 15.44 32.89 -58.85
N THR A 670 16.63 32.51 -58.40
CA THR A 670 17.62 33.38 -57.76
C THR A 670 18.84 33.53 -58.66
N ASN A 671 19.50 34.70 -58.60
CA ASN A 671 20.80 34.88 -59.26
C ASN A 671 21.95 34.30 -58.42
N ALA A 672 23.18 34.35 -58.93
CA ALA A 672 24.39 33.82 -58.27
C ALA A 672 24.67 34.38 -56.86
N ASN A 673 23.95 35.43 -56.44
CA ASN A 673 24.05 36.07 -55.13
C ASN A 673 22.82 35.79 -54.23
N GLY A 674 21.91 34.90 -54.63
CA GLY A 674 20.75 34.49 -53.83
C GLY A 674 19.55 35.46 -53.82
N ALA A 675 19.59 36.56 -54.60
CA ALA A 675 18.46 37.48 -54.70
C ALA A 675 17.39 36.94 -55.67
N ALA A 676 16.12 36.90 -55.23
CA ALA A 676 15.00 36.46 -56.05
C ALA A 676 14.67 37.50 -57.15
N GLN A 677 14.59 37.07 -58.42
CA GLN A 677 14.09 37.92 -59.50
C GLN A 677 13.03 37.19 -60.32
N ILE A 678 11.77 37.61 -60.20
CA ILE A 678 10.80 37.44 -61.28
C ILE A 678 10.69 38.81 -61.96
N ALA A 679 11.19 38.92 -63.19
CA ALA A 679 11.05 40.10 -64.03
C ALA A 679 10.13 39.77 -65.20
N TRP A 680 9.02 40.50 -65.34
CA TRP A 680 8.20 40.47 -66.55
C TRP A 680 8.67 41.57 -67.49
N LEU A 681 8.65 41.32 -68.81
CA LEU A 681 8.91 42.33 -69.83
C LEU A 681 7.59 42.75 -70.47
N ASN A 682 7.26 44.05 -70.43
CA ASN A 682 6.18 44.65 -71.22
C ASN A 682 6.81 45.55 -72.28
N ASN A 683 6.75 45.15 -73.56
CA ASN A 683 7.39 45.86 -74.68
C ASN A 683 8.86 46.28 -74.41
N GLY A 684 9.63 45.40 -73.75
CA GLY A 684 11.03 45.65 -73.42
C GLY A 684 11.29 46.42 -72.13
N VAL A 685 10.26 46.79 -71.36
CA VAL A 685 10.42 47.44 -70.04
C VAL A 685 10.19 46.42 -68.92
N VAL A 686 11.09 46.38 -67.95
CA VAL A 686 11.06 45.47 -66.79
C VAL A 686 10.03 45.94 -65.75
N ILE A 687 9.16 45.03 -65.33
CA ILE A 687 8.24 45.23 -64.19
C ILE A 687 8.52 44.19 -63.12
N ALA A 688 8.64 44.62 -61.85
CA ALA A 688 9.01 43.75 -60.73
C ALA A 688 7.84 42.84 -60.31
N GLY A 689 8.06 41.52 -60.28
CA GLY A 689 7.10 40.53 -59.75
C GLY A 689 7.53 40.00 -58.37
N GLN A 690 6.57 39.86 -57.45
CA GLN A 690 6.75 39.19 -56.15
C GLN A 690 6.37 37.70 -56.26
N ALA A 691 7.00 36.85 -55.46
CA ALA A 691 6.82 35.39 -55.48
C ALA A 691 5.41 34.96 -54.99
N SER A 692 4.90 33.84 -55.54
CA SER A 692 3.65 33.17 -55.13
C SER A 692 2.35 33.97 -55.29
N ALA A 693 2.18 34.70 -56.39
CA ALA A 693 0.94 35.40 -56.74
C ALA A 693 0.36 34.95 -58.09
N THR A 694 -0.97 34.90 -58.20
CA THR A 694 -1.70 34.62 -59.46
C THR A 694 -2.06 35.93 -60.15
N TYR A 695 -1.64 36.12 -61.40
CA TYR A 695 -1.90 37.35 -62.17
C TYR A 695 -2.97 37.13 -63.25
N THR A 696 -3.85 38.11 -63.46
CA THR A 696 -4.87 38.12 -64.54
C THR A 696 -4.51 39.25 -65.52
N LEU A 697 -4.34 38.94 -66.82
CA LEU A 697 -3.91 39.92 -67.83
C LEU A 697 -5.04 40.91 -68.20
N PRO A 698 -4.77 42.22 -68.36
CA PRO A 698 -5.77 43.22 -68.79
C PRO A 698 -6.19 43.07 -70.26
N ALA A 699 -7.40 43.52 -70.59
CA ALA A 699 -8.08 43.31 -71.89
C ALA A 699 -7.46 44.03 -73.12
N THR A 700 -6.33 44.71 -72.99
CA THR A 700 -5.72 45.53 -74.06
C THR A 700 -4.37 45.00 -74.58
N MET A 701 -4.02 43.75 -74.31
CA MET A 701 -2.78 43.11 -74.80
C MET A 701 -3.05 42.11 -75.94
N TYR A 702 -2.22 42.12 -76.98
CA TYR A 702 -2.09 41.04 -77.99
C TYR A 702 -0.75 40.34 -77.83
#